data_AF-A0A517XUX0-F1
#
_entry.id   AF-A0A517XUX0-F1
#
_cell.length_a   1.000
_cell.length_b   1.000
_cell.length_c   1.000
_cell.angle_alpha   90.00
_cell.angle_beta   90.00
_cell.angle_gamma   90.00
#
_symmetry.space_group_name_H-M   'P 1'
#
loop_
_entity.id
_entity.type
_entity.pdbx_description
1 polymer ?
#
loop_
_entity_poly.entity_id
_entity_poly.type
_entity_poly.pdbx_seq_one_letter_code
_entity_poly.pdbx_strand_id
1 'polypeptide(L)'
;MSERDIFTAACELTDPAARAAYLGNACGGDAGLKARVEALLRAHDRPDSLLDHPAVAPHDPDPDATRTVGHEGGVATDDEVPLGFLEPATRPDSLGRIGHYEVLQVLGHGGFGIVFRAFDDVLHRVVAVKVLAPQMASTSPARKRFLREARSSAQVRHENVVQVYEVGETPLPYIAMEFIPGETLQDRLNRIGPVDPPEVVRIGRQIAEGLAAAHGQDLIHRDIKPGNVLLEGGAGRVKITDFGLARAADDASISQSGIIAGTPMYMAPEQAKGEKLDQRADLFSLGSVLYQMAAGRPPFRANSTVAVLKRVAEDTPRDIREIVPEVPQWLCDIIAKLHAKNPDDRYQSAREVADVLADCEAQLKANSKLKDFSRIPLSKQPTTRKSGSWKWAAAAVVLLPVLALAVTEFAGVTQLFRPQATPNPITPGGDQTPVLVAKQEPLPPTFTNGIGMEFVVVPKGKSWLGGGKDKLGDKEVEFPADFYLGKYEVTQEEWVKVMGENPSHFSRTGGGKDAVKDVPDADLKRFPVERVSWEQCQLFVAKLNKLEKETGWVYRLPKEAEWEYACRGGPMVLSDKLDSAYDFYFAKPTNTLLPEQANFTPAEGRGLKRTSQVGSYEPNSLGLYDMHGNVWEWCDDTEKAADGASHGVWRGGGWNDDSWLCRAAYRYTFPPSYRQFHLGLRLARVPVGTPSPAAKSPPPAVAPFTDADVQRIAALPAEQQVEEVRKELKRLNPKFDGKVEPTIDNGVVTGLKFLTDEVDNIAPVRALKGLVSLDCSRTNEVKGKLSDLSPLKGMALTSLNLEGTDVTDLSPLKGMPLKYLRLWDDSNVADLTPLEGMPLKSLLIFNLRHVKDLSPLKGMPLVSLLCRAPVDDLTPLKDMKLTSLDIEQTHVTDLSPLKGMPLGLLMIGECKTSDLTPLKGMPLKTLNIWGTQIQDLTPLQGMPLKSLSMFESSVTDLSPLKGMQLESIRLTPKNITQGLDILRGMKSLKTIGIHFFPEKIWPAAEFWERYDKGEFGKAAAPAPVADTDRKAAEYVLSIGGEITVNEQGPAIKAVTNLPREAFRLTWVGLPNNKQVTDAGLAAFKDCKNLGGLQLEGAPVTDAGLIHLKDGTGLTGLDLCGTKVTDAGLAHLKGCTKLTYLQLGDTQTTDAGLSHFKDCKNLMHLNLSRTQVGDAGLARLKECGGLTTLWLDGAPVTDAGLSHLTGLDMLIELKLARTKVTARGVEGLAKALPKCKIAWDGGTIEPK
;
A
#
# COMPACT_ATOMS: atom_id res chain seq x y z
N MET A 1 37.38 16.43 28.33
CA MET A 1 36.47 16.54 27.18
C MET A 1 36.00 15.14 26.82
N SER A 2 34.79 14.97 26.31
CA SER A 2 34.32 13.69 25.80
C SER A 2 34.95 13.37 24.43
N GLU A 3 34.90 12.12 24.02
CA GLU A 3 35.33 11.67 22.69
C GLU A 3 34.66 12.48 21.57
N ARG A 4 33.38 12.83 21.75
CA ARG A 4 32.57 13.62 20.81
C ARG A 4 33.02 15.08 20.74
N ASP A 5 33.38 15.69 21.86
CA ASP A 5 33.89 17.08 21.89
C ASP A 5 35.27 17.15 21.22
N ILE A 6 36.15 16.19 21.55
CA ILE A 6 37.51 16.11 20.99
C ILE A 6 37.44 15.87 19.48
N PHE A 7 36.58 14.96 19.03
CA PHE A 7 36.31 14.72 17.60
C PHE A 7 35.78 15.99 16.90
N THR A 8 34.75 16.63 17.45
CA THR A 8 34.12 17.80 16.81
C THR A 8 35.11 18.96 16.67
N ALA A 9 35.87 19.28 17.73
CA ALA A 9 36.92 20.30 17.67
C ALA A 9 38.11 19.91 16.77
N ALA A 10 38.42 18.62 16.65
CA ALA A 10 39.44 18.15 15.70
C ALA A 10 38.99 18.22 14.23
N CYS A 11 37.68 18.15 13.95
CA CYS A 11 37.14 18.40 12.61
C CYS A 11 37.30 19.87 12.17
N GLU A 12 37.22 20.83 13.10
CA GLU A 12 37.39 22.26 12.79
C GLU A 12 38.86 22.68 12.55
N LEU A 13 39.83 21.93 13.09
CA LEU A 13 41.26 22.20 12.90
C LEU A 13 41.75 21.69 11.54
N THR A 14 41.82 22.57 10.55
CA THR A 14 42.19 22.22 9.17
C THR A 14 43.66 21.86 8.95
N ASP A 15 44.60 22.40 9.73
CA ASP A 15 46.01 22.01 9.69
C ASP A 15 46.24 20.63 10.38
N PRO A 16 46.80 19.62 9.68
CA PRO A 16 47.12 18.32 10.27
C PRO A 16 48.09 18.38 11.46
N ALA A 17 49.05 19.31 11.48
CA ALA A 17 50.02 19.40 12.56
C ALA A 17 49.37 19.94 13.85
N ALA A 18 48.63 21.04 13.76
CA ALA A 18 47.80 21.56 14.84
C ALA A 18 46.75 20.55 15.31
N ARG A 19 46.09 19.82 14.39
CA ARG A 19 45.11 18.76 14.74
C ARG A 19 45.77 17.62 15.52
N ALA A 20 46.94 17.15 15.10
CA ALA A 20 47.67 16.07 15.78
C ALA A 20 48.17 16.49 17.17
N ALA A 21 48.62 17.74 17.32
CA ALA A 21 49.01 18.33 18.61
C ALA A 21 47.81 18.55 19.53
N TYR A 22 46.69 19.06 19.00
CA TYR A 22 45.43 19.20 19.72
C TYR A 22 44.95 17.84 20.24
N LEU A 23 44.86 16.81 19.39
CA LEU A 23 44.49 15.45 19.81
C LEU A 23 45.45 14.88 20.88
N GLY A 24 46.75 15.20 20.80
CA GLY A 24 47.72 14.82 21.84
C GLY A 24 47.39 15.36 23.23
N ASN A 25 47.06 16.66 23.32
CA ASN A 25 46.70 17.31 24.58
C ASN A 25 45.25 16.99 25.01
N ALA A 26 44.30 17.04 24.07
CA ALA A 26 42.87 16.91 24.33
C ALA A 26 42.46 15.52 24.83
N CYS A 27 43.16 14.47 24.38
CA CYS A 27 43.00 13.11 24.89
C CYS A 27 43.78 12.85 26.19
N GLY A 28 44.54 13.82 26.73
CA GLY A 28 45.21 13.71 28.03
C GLY A 28 46.24 12.56 28.15
N GLY A 29 46.78 12.10 27.03
CA GLY A 29 47.66 10.93 26.96
C GLY A 29 46.95 9.57 26.80
N ASP A 30 45.61 9.51 26.79
CA ASP A 30 44.87 8.29 26.45
C ASP A 30 45.00 7.97 24.95
N ALA A 31 45.88 7.01 24.65
CA ALA A 31 46.13 6.52 23.30
C ALA A 31 44.92 5.76 22.70
N GLY A 32 44.05 5.17 23.52
CA GLY A 32 42.84 4.49 23.07
C GLY A 32 41.77 5.48 22.64
N LEU A 33 41.52 6.51 23.46
CA LEU A 33 40.67 7.65 23.11
C LEU A 33 41.16 8.36 21.85
N LYS A 34 42.47 8.64 21.76
CA LYS A 34 43.06 9.24 20.56
C LYS A 34 42.85 8.38 19.31
N ALA A 35 43.13 7.07 19.38
CA ALA A 35 42.95 6.16 18.26
C ALA A 35 41.49 6.05 17.78
N ARG A 36 40.51 6.12 18.69
CA ARG A 36 39.08 6.14 18.32
C ARG A 36 38.67 7.44 17.64
N VAL A 37 39.10 8.60 18.16
CA VAL A 37 38.87 9.89 17.47
C VAL A 37 39.52 9.91 16.09
N GLU A 38 40.76 9.40 15.96
CA GLU A 38 41.44 9.28 14.67
C GLU A 38 40.80 8.26 13.72
N ALA A 39 40.03 7.28 14.23
CA ALA A 39 39.21 6.39 13.42
C ALA A 39 37.91 7.07 12.95
N LEU A 40 37.22 7.80 13.83
CA LEU A 40 36.02 8.58 13.51
C LEU A 40 36.30 9.65 12.44
N LEU A 41 37.45 10.33 12.51
CA LEU A 41 37.90 11.28 11.48
C LEU A 41 38.03 10.59 10.11
N ARG A 42 38.71 9.44 10.04
CA ARG A 42 38.86 8.67 8.79
C ARG A 42 37.55 8.09 8.25
N ALA A 43 36.54 7.89 9.09
CA ALA A 43 35.21 7.43 8.68
C ALA A 43 34.33 8.57 8.13
N HIS A 44 34.54 9.81 8.60
CA HIS A 44 33.81 11.00 8.13
C HIS A 44 34.13 11.36 6.66
N ASP A 45 35.33 11.03 6.20
CA ASP A 45 35.89 11.51 4.92
C ASP A 45 35.48 10.69 3.66
N ARG A 46 34.40 9.87 3.69
CA ARG A 46 34.02 8.95 2.58
C ARG A 46 32.54 9.04 2.13
N PRO A 47 32.23 9.17 0.82
CA PRO A 47 30.86 9.28 0.31
C PRO A 47 30.34 8.10 -0.55
N ASP A 48 29.02 7.87 -0.45
CA ASP A 48 28.11 7.20 -1.41
C ASP A 48 28.35 5.67 -1.62
N SER A 49 27.45 4.84 -2.17
CA SER A 49 26.13 5.02 -2.84
C SER A 49 25.14 3.88 -2.45
N LEU A 50 23.88 3.89 -2.92
CA LEU A 50 22.86 2.83 -2.67
C LEU A 50 21.85 2.62 -3.84
N LEU A 51 22.26 2.85 -5.08
CA LEU A 51 21.46 2.50 -6.27
C LEU A 51 22.39 1.94 -7.36
N ASP A 52 21.82 1.08 -8.21
CA ASP A 52 22.35 0.50 -9.45
C ASP A 52 23.27 -0.75 -9.30
N HIS A 53 22.77 -1.90 -9.79
CA HIS A 53 23.52 -3.16 -9.95
C HIS A 53 23.35 -3.71 -11.39
N PRO A 54 24.36 -3.55 -12.28
CA PRO A 54 24.29 -3.90 -13.70
C PRO A 54 24.83 -5.31 -14.03
N ALA A 55 24.89 -5.62 -15.33
CA ALA A 55 25.33 -6.90 -15.89
C ALA A 55 26.86 -7.13 -15.88
N VAL A 56 27.47 -7.16 -14.70
CA VAL A 56 28.94 -7.29 -14.52
C VAL A 56 29.27 -8.28 -13.39
N ALA A 57 30.41 -8.96 -13.46
CA ALA A 57 30.84 -9.96 -12.47
C ALA A 57 31.85 -9.41 -11.43
N PRO A 58 31.84 -9.91 -10.17
CA PRO A 58 32.87 -9.59 -9.18
C PRO A 58 34.22 -10.28 -9.50
N HIS A 59 35.29 -9.84 -8.83
CA HIS A 59 36.65 -10.39 -8.99
C HIS A 59 36.83 -11.77 -8.34
N ASP A 60 37.43 -12.71 -9.07
CA ASP A 60 37.81 -14.06 -8.57
C ASP A 60 38.99 -14.03 -7.56
N PRO A 61 38.94 -14.87 -6.50
CA PRO A 61 40.07 -15.16 -5.63
C PRO A 61 40.84 -16.46 -6.00
N ASP A 62 42.15 -16.40 -5.82
CA ASP A 62 43.25 -17.41 -5.89
C ASP A 62 42.95 -18.91 -6.23
N PRO A 63 43.67 -19.56 -7.19
CA PRO A 63 43.35 -20.93 -7.63
C PRO A 63 43.78 -22.12 -6.74
N ASP A 64 44.65 -21.94 -5.74
CA ASP A 64 45.50 -23.04 -5.21
C ASP A 64 44.93 -23.80 -3.99
N ALA A 65 43.64 -24.18 -4.04
CA ALA A 65 42.92 -24.80 -2.90
C ALA A 65 42.23 -26.14 -3.25
N THR A 66 42.99 -27.21 -3.51
CA THR A 66 42.41 -28.51 -3.93
C THR A 66 42.14 -29.52 -2.79
N ARG A 67 40.85 -29.85 -2.61
CA ARG A 67 40.28 -31.16 -2.22
C ARG A 67 40.68 -31.82 -0.88
N THR A 68 39.69 -31.85 0.02
CA THR A 68 39.23 -33.10 0.68
C THR A 68 37.70 -33.16 0.64
N VAL A 69 37.11 -34.36 0.63
CA VAL A 69 35.64 -34.55 0.62
C VAL A 69 35.23 -35.53 1.73
N GLY A 70 34.22 -35.15 2.50
CA GLY A 70 33.53 -35.98 3.48
C GLY A 70 32.05 -35.58 3.56
N HIS A 71 31.16 -36.55 3.76
CA HIS A 71 29.72 -36.30 3.91
C HIS A 71 29.38 -35.90 5.35
N GLU A 72 28.78 -34.72 5.53
CA GLU A 72 27.55 -34.46 6.32
C GLU A 72 27.31 -32.94 6.45
N GLY A 73 26.05 -32.52 6.66
CA GLY A 73 25.71 -31.20 7.23
C GLY A 73 26.11 -29.93 6.45
N GLY A 74 25.57 -29.73 5.24
CA GLY A 74 25.68 -28.43 4.54
C GLY A 74 24.77 -27.36 5.15
N VAL A 75 25.34 -26.22 5.56
CA VAL A 75 24.60 -25.04 6.05
C VAL A 75 24.10 -24.22 4.85
N ALA A 76 22.81 -23.89 4.81
CA ALA A 76 22.26 -22.93 3.85
C ALA A 76 22.50 -21.49 4.35
N THR A 77 22.82 -20.59 3.42
CA THR A 77 23.13 -19.17 3.69
C THR A 77 21.94 -18.28 3.33
N ASP A 78 21.53 -17.38 4.23
CA ASP A 78 20.29 -16.58 4.14
C ASP A 78 20.26 -15.48 3.04
N ASP A 79 21.17 -15.51 2.06
CA ASP A 79 21.17 -14.66 0.85
C ASP A 79 20.65 -15.42 -0.40
N GLU A 80 19.75 -16.41 -0.23
CA GLU A 80 19.12 -17.09 -1.37
C GLU A 80 18.16 -16.16 -2.14
N VAL A 81 18.70 -15.56 -3.21
CA VAL A 81 17.90 -14.94 -4.29
C VAL A 81 16.85 -15.97 -4.75
N PRO A 82 15.55 -15.63 -4.83
CA PRO A 82 14.50 -16.61 -5.07
C PRO A 82 14.48 -17.12 -6.51
N LEU A 83 15.31 -18.13 -6.80
CA LEU A 83 15.49 -18.74 -8.12
C LEU A 83 14.40 -19.78 -8.48
N GLY A 84 13.36 -19.94 -7.67
CA GLY A 84 12.27 -20.91 -7.87
C GLY A 84 11.39 -20.72 -9.11
N PHE A 85 11.72 -19.75 -9.98
CA PHE A 85 11.15 -19.58 -11.32
C PHE A 85 12.03 -20.14 -12.44
N LEU A 86 13.26 -20.60 -12.14
CA LEU A 86 14.13 -21.25 -13.12
C LEU A 86 13.63 -22.67 -13.42
N GLU A 87 13.75 -23.07 -14.68
CA GLU A 87 13.55 -24.46 -15.11
C GLU A 87 14.73 -25.33 -14.62
N PRO A 88 14.59 -26.67 -14.50
CA PRO A 88 15.69 -27.53 -14.07
C PRO A 88 16.91 -27.41 -14.99
N ALA A 89 18.10 -27.29 -14.38
CA ALA A 89 19.37 -27.28 -15.13
C ALA A 89 19.58 -28.59 -15.90
N THR A 90 20.12 -28.49 -17.11
CA THR A 90 20.59 -29.63 -17.91
C THR A 90 22.11 -29.81 -17.87
N ARG A 91 22.82 -28.89 -17.20
CA ARG A 91 24.26 -28.98 -16.92
C ARG A 91 24.56 -29.00 -15.41
N PRO A 92 25.65 -29.65 -14.95
CA PRO A 92 26.02 -29.68 -13.52
C PRO A 92 26.59 -28.36 -12.96
N ASP A 93 26.95 -27.42 -13.83
CA ASP A 93 27.57 -26.12 -13.51
C ASP A 93 26.57 -24.95 -13.62
N SER A 94 25.27 -25.24 -13.48
CA SER A 94 24.16 -24.30 -13.65
C SER A 94 23.19 -24.35 -12.47
N LEU A 95 22.66 -23.18 -12.09
CA LEU A 95 21.65 -22.97 -11.05
C LEU A 95 20.22 -23.26 -11.55
N GLY A 96 20.02 -23.39 -12.87
CA GLY A 96 18.72 -23.57 -13.51
C GLY A 96 18.66 -22.93 -14.89
N ARG A 97 17.49 -22.95 -15.54
CA ARG A 97 17.32 -22.53 -16.93
C ARG A 97 16.27 -21.44 -17.12
N ILE A 98 16.47 -20.65 -18.17
CA ILE A 98 15.49 -19.71 -18.73
C ILE A 98 15.44 -19.99 -20.23
N GLY A 99 14.46 -20.80 -20.68
CA GLY A 99 14.38 -21.23 -22.07
C GLY A 99 15.61 -22.05 -22.47
N HIS A 100 16.45 -21.52 -23.36
CA HIS A 100 17.71 -22.15 -23.81
C HIS A 100 18.98 -21.55 -23.19
N TYR A 101 18.83 -20.72 -22.14
CA TYR A 101 19.93 -20.14 -21.39
C TYR A 101 20.12 -20.87 -20.05
N GLU A 102 21.30 -21.46 -19.84
CA GLU A 102 21.72 -22.10 -18.59
C GLU A 102 22.31 -21.05 -17.63
N VAL A 103 21.68 -20.82 -16.48
CA VAL A 103 22.03 -19.76 -15.52
C VAL A 103 23.20 -20.19 -14.66
N LEU A 104 24.37 -19.60 -14.91
CA LEU A 104 25.62 -19.96 -14.22
C LEU A 104 25.72 -19.28 -12.84
N GLN A 105 25.30 -18.02 -12.72
CA GLN A 105 25.35 -17.24 -11.48
C GLN A 105 24.44 -16.00 -11.55
N VAL A 106 24.05 -15.48 -10.39
CA VAL A 106 23.54 -14.12 -10.26
C VAL A 106 24.68 -13.12 -10.46
N LEU A 107 24.42 -12.00 -11.13
CA LEU A 107 25.30 -10.84 -11.26
C LEU A 107 24.83 -9.66 -10.40
N GLY A 108 23.52 -9.51 -10.23
CA GLY A 108 22.93 -8.53 -9.33
C GLY A 108 21.41 -8.63 -9.26
N HIS A 109 20.80 -8.00 -8.26
CA HIS A 109 19.35 -7.90 -8.12
C HIS A 109 18.94 -6.51 -7.64
N GLY A 110 17.73 -6.08 -8.00
CA GLY A 110 17.21 -4.78 -7.61
C GLY A 110 15.72 -4.63 -7.90
N GLY A 111 15.16 -3.46 -7.57
CA GLY A 111 13.70 -3.23 -7.56
C GLY A 111 12.95 -3.39 -8.89
N PHE A 112 13.65 -3.56 -10.02
CA PHE A 112 13.07 -3.85 -11.33
C PHE A 112 13.36 -5.29 -11.85
N GLY A 113 14.25 -6.06 -11.22
CA GLY A 113 14.64 -7.36 -11.75
C GLY A 113 15.92 -7.96 -11.19
N ILE A 114 16.23 -9.16 -11.67
CA ILE A 114 17.46 -9.91 -11.36
C ILE A 114 18.27 -10.05 -12.65
N VAL A 115 19.59 -9.89 -12.57
CA VAL A 115 20.50 -10.05 -13.70
C VAL A 115 21.36 -11.29 -13.45
N PHE A 116 21.42 -12.17 -14.44
CA PHE A 116 22.17 -13.42 -14.44
C PHE A 116 23.30 -13.40 -15.46
N ARG A 117 24.36 -14.17 -15.20
CA ARG A 117 25.28 -14.66 -16.21
C ARG A 117 24.77 -16.03 -16.64
N ALA A 118 24.56 -16.22 -17.93
CA ALA A 118 24.07 -17.47 -18.48
C ALA A 118 24.91 -17.94 -19.68
N PHE A 119 24.82 -19.23 -20.00
CA PHE A 119 25.35 -19.81 -21.22
C PHE A 119 24.20 -20.07 -22.21
N ASP A 120 24.36 -19.53 -23.41
CA ASP A 120 23.50 -19.73 -24.57
C ASP A 120 23.87 -21.08 -25.21
N ASP A 121 23.07 -22.12 -24.99
CA ASP A 121 23.35 -23.48 -25.49
C ASP A 121 23.16 -23.61 -27.01
N VAL A 122 22.54 -22.63 -27.68
CA VAL A 122 22.26 -22.66 -29.13
C VAL A 122 23.39 -22.02 -29.93
N LEU A 123 24.00 -20.95 -29.39
CA LEU A 123 25.10 -20.20 -30.02
C LEU A 123 26.44 -20.35 -29.27
N HIS A 124 26.48 -21.21 -28.24
CA HIS A 124 27.65 -21.60 -27.44
C HIS A 124 28.48 -20.42 -26.90
N ARG A 125 27.83 -19.47 -26.22
CA ARG A 125 28.43 -18.23 -25.74
C ARG A 125 27.90 -17.81 -24.36
N VAL A 126 28.66 -16.98 -23.65
CA VAL A 126 28.20 -16.37 -22.39
C VAL A 126 27.39 -15.10 -22.70
N VAL A 127 26.25 -14.95 -22.03
CA VAL A 127 25.34 -13.81 -22.14
C VAL A 127 24.92 -13.33 -20.75
N ALA A 128 24.42 -12.10 -20.68
CA ALA A 128 23.71 -11.60 -19.50
C ALA A 128 22.20 -11.73 -19.72
N VAL A 129 21.46 -12.25 -18.74
CA VAL A 129 19.99 -12.39 -18.81
C VAL A 129 19.36 -11.58 -17.70
N LYS A 130 18.66 -10.51 -18.03
CA LYS A 130 17.91 -9.67 -17.08
C LYS A 130 16.45 -10.07 -17.07
N VAL A 131 15.94 -10.44 -15.91
CA VAL A 131 14.58 -10.96 -15.70
C VAL A 131 13.77 -9.96 -14.86
N LEU A 132 12.54 -9.67 -15.28
CA LEU A 132 11.60 -8.84 -14.52
C LEU A 132 11.26 -9.53 -13.19
N ALA A 133 11.37 -8.79 -12.07
CA ALA A 133 11.16 -9.35 -10.74
C ALA A 133 9.77 -10.04 -10.61
N PRO A 134 9.65 -11.22 -9.95
CA PRO A 134 8.39 -11.97 -9.88
C PRO A 134 7.19 -11.15 -9.40
N GLN A 135 7.41 -10.29 -8.40
CA GLN A 135 6.41 -9.40 -7.80
C GLN A 135 5.94 -8.27 -8.74
N MET A 136 6.73 -7.95 -9.77
CA MET A 136 6.34 -7.01 -10.83
C MET A 136 5.74 -7.73 -12.04
N ALA A 137 6.23 -8.94 -12.36
CA ALA A 137 5.76 -9.73 -13.50
C ALA A 137 4.28 -10.15 -13.37
N SER A 138 3.78 -10.33 -12.14
CA SER A 138 2.35 -10.49 -11.83
C SER A 138 1.50 -9.27 -12.20
N THR A 139 2.09 -8.09 -12.35
CA THR A 139 1.40 -6.86 -12.74
C THR A 139 1.44 -6.66 -14.25
N SER A 140 0.26 -6.74 -14.89
CA SER A 140 0.12 -6.50 -16.34
C SER A 140 0.77 -5.19 -16.84
N PRO A 141 0.71 -4.05 -16.12
CA PRO A 141 1.38 -2.82 -16.56
C PRO A 141 2.91 -2.89 -16.54
N ALA A 142 3.56 -3.55 -15.56
CA ALA A 142 5.03 -3.67 -15.57
C ALA A 142 5.49 -4.64 -16.66
N ARG A 143 4.85 -5.81 -16.77
CA ARG A 143 5.14 -6.82 -17.79
C ARG A 143 5.10 -6.24 -19.22
N LYS A 144 4.07 -5.46 -19.56
CA LYS A 144 3.95 -4.82 -20.89
C LYS A 144 4.95 -3.70 -21.16
N ARG A 145 5.42 -2.98 -20.12
CA ARG A 145 6.41 -1.89 -20.27
C ARG A 145 7.82 -2.43 -20.51
N PHE A 146 8.27 -3.34 -19.64
CA PHE A 146 9.56 -4.03 -19.74
C PHE A 146 9.80 -4.63 -21.15
N LEU A 147 8.80 -5.33 -21.70
CA LEU A 147 8.87 -5.93 -23.04
C LEU A 147 8.88 -4.90 -24.19
N ARG A 148 8.34 -3.70 -23.99
CA ARG A 148 8.34 -2.61 -24.98
C ARG A 148 9.71 -1.91 -25.04
N GLU A 149 10.27 -1.60 -23.88
CA GLU A 149 11.59 -0.96 -23.74
C GLU A 149 12.72 -1.87 -24.22
N ALA A 150 12.64 -3.18 -23.92
CA ALA A 150 13.55 -4.20 -24.45
C ALA A 150 13.54 -4.29 -25.98
N ARG A 151 12.37 -4.21 -26.62
CA ARG A 151 12.21 -4.25 -28.09
C ARG A 151 12.64 -2.96 -28.79
N SER A 152 12.71 -1.85 -28.06
CA SER A 152 13.23 -0.56 -28.59
C SER A 152 14.75 -0.51 -28.51
N SER A 153 15.33 -0.88 -27.36
CA SER A 153 16.79 -0.90 -27.15
C SER A 153 17.53 -1.88 -28.06
N ALA A 154 16.91 -3.01 -28.43
CA ALA A 154 17.48 -3.99 -29.36
C ALA A 154 17.77 -3.49 -30.79
N GLN A 155 17.29 -2.29 -31.15
CA GLN A 155 17.50 -1.69 -32.48
C GLN A 155 18.85 -0.95 -32.58
N VAL A 156 19.40 -0.49 -31.44
CA VAL A 156 20.68 0.23 -31.41
C VAL A 156 21.83 -0.76 -31.52
N ARG A 157 22.78 -0.48 -32.43
CA ARG A 157 24.01 -1.26 -32.61
C ARG A 157 25.22 -0.32 -32.63
N HIS A 158 26.01 -0.31 -31.57
CA HIS A 158 27.19 0.53 -31.43
C HIS A 158 28.21 -0.11 -30.48
N GLU A 159 29.51 0.18 -30.64
CA GLU A 159 30.56 -0.38 -29.77
C GLU A 159 30.31 -0.04 -28.29
N ASN A 160 29.88 1.21 -28.03
CA ASN A 160 29.62 1.74 -26.68
C ASN A 160 28.18 1.51 -26.16
N VAL A 161 27.41 0.59 -26.75
CA VAL A 161 26.09 0.18 -26.26
C VAL A 161 26.11 -1.34 -26.05
N VAL A 162 25.45 -1.82 -24.99
CA VAL A 162 25.25 -3.26 -24.73
C VAL A 162 24.26 -3.82 -25.75
N GLN A 163 24.69 -4.80 -26.55
CA GLN A 163 23.82 -5.42 -27.57
C GLN A 163 22.79 -6.36 -26.92
N VAL A 164 21.50 -6.08 -27.12
CA VAL A 164 20.41 -7.05 -26.82
C VAL A 164 20.38 -8.12 -27.93
N TYR A 165 20.20 -9.39 -27.53
CA TYR A 165 20.09 -10.54 -28.43
C TYR A 165 18.66 -11.09 -28.51
N GLU A 166 17.94 -11.17 -27.39
CA GLU A 166 16.59 -11.74 -27.32
C GLU A 166 15.73 -11.07 -26.25
N VAL A 167 14.42 -11.08 -26.43
CA VAL A 167 13.41 -10.65 -25.45
C VAL A 167 12.35 -11.73 -25.30
N GLY A 168 12.39 -12.46 -24.19
CA GLY A 168 11.48 -13.58 -23.89
C GLY A 168 10.40 -13.24 -22.87
N GLU A 169 9.38 -14.10 -22.77
CA GLU A 169 8.14 -13.83 -22.01
C GLU A 169 7.81 -14.84 -20.90
N THR A 170 8.53 -15.97 -20.83
CA THR A 170 8.31 -17.11 -19.92
C THR A 170 9.65 -17.77 -19.54
N PRO A 171 9.80 -18.35 -18.34
CA PRO A 171 8.82 -18.43 -17.24
C PRO A 171 8.50 -17.07 -16.62
N LEU A 172 9.41 -16.11 -16.70
CA LEU A 172 9.18 -14.68 -16.46
C LEU A 172 9.67 -13.86 -17.68
N PRO A 173 9.23 -12.60 -17.85
CA PRO A 173 9.76 -11.72 -18.89
C PRO A 173 11.26 -11.49 -18.72
N TYR A 174 12.03 -11.68 -19.79
CA TYR A 174 13.49 -11.55 -19.75
C TYR A 174 14.10 -10.90 -21.00
N ILE A 175 15.33 -10.40 -20.86
CA ILE A 175 16.15 -9.80 -21.90
C ILE A 175 17.52 -10.49 -21.87
N ALA A 176 17.89 -11.19 -22.95
CA ALA A 176 19.24 -11.72 -23.11
C ALA A 176 20.10 -10.71 -23.88
N MET A 177 21.30 -10.41 -23.38
CA MET A 177 22.16 -9.34 -23.88
C MET A 177 23.66 -9.68 -23.74
N GLU A 178 24.51 -8.84 -24.31
CA GLU A 178 25.97 -8.90 -24.21
C GLU A 178 26.44 -8.85 -22.75
N PHE A 179 27.19 -9.87 -22.32
CA PHE A 179 27.84 -9.90 -21.00
C PHE A 179 29.19 -9.17 -21.04
N ILE A 180 29.40 -8.20 -20.15
CA ILE A 180 30.60 -7.37 -20.14
C ILE A 180 31.51 -7.75 -18.95
N PRO A 181 32.68 -8.38 -19.19
CA PRO A 181 33.66 -8.65 -18.14
C PRO A 181 34.39 -7.34 -17.76
N GLY A 182 34.25 -6.89 -16.52
CA GLY A 182 34.70 -5.55 -16.13
C GLY A 182 34.33 -5.15 -14.71
N GLU A 183 34.16 -3.84 -14.48
CA GLU A 183 33.47 -3.27 -13.30
C GLU A 183 32.54 -2.14 -13.77
N THR A 184 31.66 -1.62 -12.91
CA THR A 184 30.83 -0.45 -13.26
C THR A 184 31.57 0.86 -12.99
N LEU A 185 31.16 1.96 -13.62
CA LEU A 185 31.72 3.26 -13.28
C LEU A 185 31.37 3.66 -11.83
N GLN A 186 30.25 3.20 -11.26
CA GLN A 186 29.94 3.41 -9.84
C GLN A 186 30.92 2.66 -8.92
N ASP A 187 31.22 1.39 -9.21
CA ASP A 187 32.19 0.59 -8.42
C ASP A 187 33.59 1.20 -8.50
N ARG A 188 33.99 1.62 -9.71
CA ARG A 188 35.26 2.33 -9.92
C ARG A 188 35.33 3.59 -9.05
N LEU A 189 34.28 4.43 -9.05
CA LEU A 189 34.22 5.65 -8.22
C LEU A 189 34.23 5.33 -6.72
N ASN A 190 33.48 4.32 -6.27
CA ASN A 190 33.49 3.85 -4.88
C ASN A 190 34.90 3.39 -4.44
N ARG A 191 35.68 2.82 -5.38
CA ARG A 191 36.97 2.17 -5.14
C ARG A 191 38.19 3.10 -5.24
N ILE A 192 38.16 4.11 -6.11
CA ILE A 192 39.29 5.05 -6.31
C ILE A 192 38.97 6.53 -6.03
N GLY A 193 37.70 6.90 -5.85
CA GLY A 193 37.29 8.30 -5.66
C GLY A 193 37.33 9.10 -6.97
N PRO A 194 37.75 10.38 -6.95
CA PRO A 194 37.88 11.21 -8.15
C PRO A 194 38.79 10.60 -9.22
N VAL A 195 38.48 10.90 -10.48
CA VAL A 195 39.13 10.37 -11.68
C VAL A 195 39.92 11.47 -12.38
N ASP A 196 41.15 11.17 -12.83
CA ASP A 196 42.02 12.15 -13.49
C ASP A 196 41.40 12.73 -14.78
N PRO A 197 41.57 14.04 -15.07
CA PRO A 197 40.93 14.70 -16.22
C PRO A 197 41.07 14.01 -17.59
N PRO A 198 42.21 13.39 -17.97
CA PRO A 198 42.30 12.65 -19.24
C PRO A 198 41.37 11.43 -19.30
N GLU A 199 41.16 10.76 -18.16
CA GLU A 199 40.29 9.58 -18.05
C GLU A 199 38.81 9.99 -17.97
N VAL A 200 38.49 11.12 -17.32
CA VAL A 200 37.17 11.77 -17.39
C VAL A 200 36.78 12.06 -18.83
N VAL A 201 37.70 12.65 -19.62
CA VAL A 201 37.47 12.93 -21.05
C VAL A 201 37.31 11.63 -21.85
N ARG A 202 38.20 10.65 -21.67
CA ARG A 202 38.19 9.38 -22.40
C ARG A 202 36.91 8.55 -22.18
N ILE A 203 36.41 8.52 -20.95
CA ILE A 203 35.16 7.85 -20.59
C ILE A 203 33.96 8.67 -21.09
N GLY A 204 33.96 9.98 -20.85
CA GLY A 204 32.90 10.89 -21.28
C GLY A 204 32.64 10.88 -22.78
N ARG A 205 33.71 10.84 -23.60
CA ARG A 205 33.60 10.71 -25.06
C ARG A 205 32.83 9.46 -25.46
N GLN A 206 33.18 8.30 -24.90
CA GLN A 206 32.54 7.03 -25.26
C GLN A 206 31.08 6.94 -24.81
N ILE A 207 30.72 7.56 -23.67
CA ILE A 207 29.31 7.71 -23.28
C ILE A 207 28.57 8.61 -24.28
N ALA A 208 29.19 9.73 -24.70
CA ALA A 208 28.61 10.62 -25.70
C ALA A 208 28.47 9.94 -27.09
N GLU A 209 29.40 9.08 -27.48
CA GLU A 209 29.32 8.27 -28.72
C GLU A 209 28.19 7.23 -28.65
N GLY A 210 28.06 6.50 -27.52
CA GLY A 210 26.95 5.57 -27.28
C GLY A 210 25.58 6.25 -27.27
N LEU A 211 25.48 7.44 -26.64
CA LEU A 211 24.27 8.26 -26.67
C LEU A 211 23.95 8.74 -28.10
N ALA A 212 24.94 9.23 -28.85
CA ALA A 212 24.73 9.70 -30.22
C ALA A 212 24.18 8.60 -31.14
N ALA A 213 24.62 7.35 -30.96
CA ALA A 213 24.11 6.21 -31.70
C ALA A 213 22.64 5.86 -31.36
N ALA A 214 22.22 6.02 -30.10
CA ALA A 214 20.84 5.80 -29.67
C ALA A 214 19.91 6.97 -30.08
N HIS A 215 20.38 8.21 -29.92
CA HIS A 215 19.67 9.42 -30.37
C HIS A 215 19.45 9.40 -31.89
N GLY A 216 20.40 8.86 -32.66
CA GLY A 216 20.24 8.60 -34.10
C GLY A 216 19.21 7.53 -34.48
N GLN A 217 18.52 6.92 -33.51
CA GLN A 217 17.37 6.01 -33.69
C GLN A 217 16.14 6.49 -32.86
N ASP A 218 16.06 7.80 -32.57
CA ASP A 218 15.03 8.45 -31.73
C ASP A 218 14.91 7.89 -30.28
N LEU A 219 15.93 7.15 -29.79
CA LEU A 219 15.93 6.51 -28.48
C LEU A 219 16.67 7.34 -27.43
N ILE A 220 15.92 7.97 -26.52
CA ILE A 220 16.42 8.71 -25.34
C ILE A 220 16.61 7.72 -24.17
N HIS A 221 17.73 7.80 -23.43
CA HIS A 221 18.05 6.86 -22.35
C HIS A 221 17.26 7.11 -21.06
N ARG A 222 17.17 8.39 -20.63
CA ARG A 222 16.41 8.91 -19.48
C ARG A 222 16.93 8.57 -18.08
N ASP A 223 17.97 7.75 -17.93
CA ASP A 223 18.55 7.36 -16.62
C ASP A 223 20.07 7.14 -16.72
N ILE A 224 20.80 8.08 -17.33
CA ILE A 224 22.27 8.07 -17.40
C ILE A 224 22.88 8.43 -16.04
N LYS A 225 23.76 7.56 -15.54
CA LYS A 225 24.38 7.59 -14.21
C LYS A 225 25.52 6.57 -14.15
N PRO A 226 26.43 6.61 -13.15
CA PRO A 226 27.61 5.74 -13.15
C PRO A 226 27.31 4.23 -13.08
N GLY A 227 26.17 3.83 -12.52
CA GLY A 227 25.75 2.43 -12.54
C GLY A 227 25.49 1.94 -13.97
N ASN A 228 24.75 2.70 -14.78
CA ASN A 228 24.38 2.30 -16.15
C ASN A 228 25.54 2.40 -17.17
N VAL A 229 26.79 2.54 -16.69
CA VAL A 229 28.01 2.68 -17.48
C VAL A 229 29.02 1.59 -17.07
N LEU A 230 29.33 0.69 -17.99
CA LEU A 230 30.17 -0.50 -17.79
C LEU A 230 31.57 -0.27 -18.35
N LEU A 231 32.60 -0.72 -17.64
CA LEU A 231 34.02 -0.55 -18.00
C LEU A 231 34.66 -1.92 -18.27
N GLU A 232 34.93 -2.24 -19.53
CA GLU A 232 35.46 -3.55 -19.94
C GLU A 232 36.94 -3.74 -19.55
N GLY A 233 37.25 -4.90 -18.98
CA GLY A 233 38.59 -5.24 -18.48
C GLY A 233 39.67 -5.25 -19.58
N GLY A 234 40.86 -4.74 -19.25
CA GLY A 234 42.05 -4.75 -20.13
C GLY A 234 42.03 -3.75 -21.29
N ALA A 235 40.90 -3.61 -22.00
CA ALA A 235 40.73 -2.68 -23.12
C ALA A 235 40.24 -1.29 -22.67
N GLY A 236 39.56 -1.18 -21.52
CA GLY A 236 39.02 0.07 -20.99
C GLY A 236 37.86 0.64 -21.81
N ARG A 237 37.25 -0.14 -22.69
CA ARG A 237 36.07 0.26 -23.47
C ARG A 237 34.90 0.53 -22.52
N VAL A 238 34.09 1.54 -22.87
CA VAL A 238 32.91 1.93 -22.09
C VAL A 238 31.65 1.52 -22.85
N LYS A 239 30.71 0.89 -22.16
CA LYS A 239 29.40 0.50 -22.71
C LYS A 239 28.24 0.99 -21.84
N ILE A 240 27.18 1.48 -22.47
CA ILE A 240 25.95 1.93 -21.81
C ILE A 240 24.93 0.78 -21.79
N THR A 241 24.24 0.59 -20.66
CA THR A 241 23.18 -0.41 -20.48
C THR A 241 21.88 0.21 -19.94
N ASP A 242 20.82 -0.60 -19.83
CA ASP A 242 19.53 -0.25 -19.21
C ASP A 242 18.78 0.97 -19.78
N PHE A 243 18.80 1.12 -21.10
CA PHE A 243 17.98 2.10 -21.83
C PHE A 243 16.48 1.99 -21.50
N GLY A 244 15.89 3.07 -20.97
CA GLY A 244 14.44 3.26 -20.87
C GLY A 244 13.68 2.43 -19.82
N LEU A 245 14.23 1.31 -19.33
CA LEU A 245 13.55 0.33 -18.45
C LEU A 245 12.97 0.88 -17.13
N ALA A 246 13.32 2.11 -16.74
CA ALA A 246 12.80 2.80 -15.57
C ALA A 246 11.65 3.80 -15.85
N ARG A 247 11.38 4.18 -17.11
CA ARG A 247 10.45 5.28 -17.46
C ARG A 247 9.65 5.11 -18.78
N ALA A 248 8.75 4.14 -18.82
CA ALA A 248 7.45 4.35 -19.48
C ALA A 248 6.55 5.20 -18.57
N ALA A 249 6.76 6.52 -18.68
CA ALA A 249 6.01 7.58 -18.01
C ALA A 249 5.59 8.67 -19.03
N ASP A 250 5.25 8.26 -20.25
CA ASP A 250 4.63 9.10 -21.28
C ASP A 250 3.16 8.69 -21.43
N ASP A 251 2.36 9.01 -20.42
CA ASP A 251 0.95 9.40 -20.50
C ASP A 251 0.39 9.56 -19.06
N ALA A 252 -0.37 10.63 -18.84
CA ALA A 252 -1.09 10.94 -17.59
C ALA A 252 -0.30 11.01 -16.26
N SER A 253 0.43 12.13 -16.08
CA SER A 253 0.73 12.79 -14.79
C SER A 253 1.75 12.17 -13.80
N ILE A 254 2.32 13.03 -12.95
CA ILE A 254 3.00 12.66 -11.71
C ILE A 254 1.98 11.96 -10.81
N SER A 255 2.24 10.70 -10.44
CA SER A 255 1.29 9.92 -9.63
C SER A 255 1.13 10.53 -8.23
N GLN A 256 -0.10 10.47 -7.68
CA GLN A 256 -0.43 11.03 -6.34
C GLN A 256 0.35 10.39 -5.16
N SER A 257 1.13 9.33 -5.42
CA SER A 257 2.10 8.74 -4.49
C SER A 257 3.46 9.48 -4.40
N GLY A 258 3.74 10.43 -5.29
CA GLY A 258 5.01 11.18 -5.31
C GLY A 258 6.26 10.35 -5.70
N ILE A 259 6.09 9.11 -6.17
CA ILE A 259 7.20 8.23 -6.56
C ILE A 259 7.75 8.66 -7.92
N ILE A 260 8.88 9.36 -7.90
CA ILE A 260 9.60 9.80 -9.09
C ILE A 260 10.69 8.76 -9.41
N ALA A 261 10.53 8.05 -10.53
CA ALA A 261 11.43 6.98 -10.97
C ALA A 261 12.75 7.52 -11.54
N GLY A 262 13.84 6.76 -11.38
CA GLY A 262 15.21 7.13 -11.76
C GLY A 262 15.98 7.81 -10.63
N THR A 263 17.30 7.85 -10.72
CA THR A 263 18.16 8.36 -9.62
C THR A 263 18.18 9.90 -9.64
N PRO A 264 17.59 10.60 -8.63
CA PRO A 264 17.29 12.03 -8.75
C PRO A 264 18.53 12.94 -8.85
N MET A 265 19.70 12.48 -8.40
CA MET A 265 20.94 13.25 -8.38
C MET A 265 21.57 13.50 -9.78
N TYR A 266 21.15 12.74 -10.80
CA TYR A 266 21.61 12.86 -12.20
C TYR A 266 20.49 13.31 -13.15
N MET A 267 19.31 13.62 -12.63
CA MET A 267 18.12 13.91 -13.40
C MET A 267 18.20 15.28 -14.09
N ALA A 268 17.68 15.40 -15.32
CA ALA A 268 17.57 16.69 -16.00
C ALA A 268 16.49 17.60 -15.38
N PRO A 269 16.63 18.94 -15.40
CA PRO A 269 15.65 19.90 -14.87
C PRO A 269 14.23 19.68 -15.41
N GLU A 270 14.09 19.49 -16.73
CA GLU A 270 12.84 19.17 -17.41
C GLU A 270 12.24 17.83 -16.92
N GLN A 271 13.10 16.84 -16.67
CA GLN A 271 12.71 15.51 -16.18
C GLN A 271 12.30 15.49 -14.70
N ALA A 272 12.79 16.46 -13.92
CA ALA A 272 12.41 16.69 -12.53
C ALA A 272 11.07 17.44 -12.41
N LYS A 273 10.73 18.31 -13.37
CA LYS A 273 9.47 19.07 -13.40
C LYS A 273 8.32 18.33 -14.09
N GLY A 274 8.61 17.32 -14.93
CA GLY A 274 7.61 16.68 -15.78
C GLY A 274 7.32 17.45 -17.08
N GLU A 275 8.28 18.25 -17.55
CA GLU A 275 8.24 18.92 -18.86
C GLU A 275 8.51 17.91 -20.00
N LYS A 276 8.20 18.26 -21.25
CA LYS A 276 8.44 17.38 -22.41
C LYS A 276 9.94 17.15 -22.60
N LEU A 277 10.34 15.87 -22.68
CA LEU A 277 11.74 15.47 -22.85
C LEU A 277 12.18 15.43 -24.33
N ASP A 278 13.45 15.74 -24.54
CA ASP A 278 14.21 15.44 -25.77
C ASP A 278 15.62 14.92 -25.41
N GLN A 279 16.44 14.60 -26.42
CA GLN A 279 17.79 14.04 -26.28
C GLN A 279 18.73 14.83 -25.35
N ARG A 280 18.48 16.14 -25.16
CA ARG A 280 19.32 17.05 -24.35
C ARG A 280 19.18 16.79 -22.85
N ALA A 281 18.18 16.01 -22.42
CA ALA A 281 18.07 15.51 -21.05
C ALA A 281 19.24 14.56 -20.70
N ASP A 282 19.57 13.62 -21.58
CA ASP A 282 20.69 12.68 -21.38
C ASP A 282 22.04 13.41 -21.29
N LEU A 283 22.17 14.59 -21.92
CA LEU A 283 23.37 15.42 -21.88
C LEU A 283 23.57 16.08 -20.51
N PHE A 284 22.49 16.49 -19.84
CA PHE A 284 22.56 16.98 -18.46
C PHE A 284 22.94 15.85 -17.48
N SER A 285 22.41 14.65 -17.72
CA SER A 285 22.78 13.45 -16.96
C SER A 285 24.24 13.06 -17.19
N LEU A 286 24.75 13.12 -18.42
CA LEU A 286 26.18 12.98 -18.72
C LEU A 286 27.02 14.03 -18.00
N GLY A 287 26.63 15.32 -18.01
CA GLY A 287 27.28 16.37 -17.22
C GLY A 287 27.33 16.04 -15.73
N SER A 288 26.30 15.38 -15.21
CA SER A 288 26.22 14.96 -13.81
C SER A 288 27.16 13.79 -13.49
N VAL A 289 27.35 12.85 -14.43
CA VAL A 289 28.37 11.78 -14.33
C VAL A 289 29.78 12.38 -14.37
N LEU A 290 30.09 13.25 -15.34
CA LEU A 290 31.40 13.88 -15.47
C LEU A 290 31.76 14.76 -14.25
N TYR A 291 30.77 15.45 -13.69
CA TYR A 291 30.92 16.17 -12.42
C TYR A 291 31.33 15.22 -11.29
N GLN A 292 30.63 14.10 -11.11
CA GLN A 292 30.95 13.16 -10.03
C GLN A 292 32.32 12.52 -10.22
N MET A 293 32.70 12.21 -11.46
CA MET A 293 34.05 11.72 -11.78
C MET A 293 35.12 12.74 -11.37
N ALA A 294 34.94 14.03 -11.69
CA ALA A 294 35.93 15.07 -11.36
C ALA A 294 35.91 15.51 -9.88
N ALA A 295 34.76 15.40 -9.18
CA ALA A 295 34.57 15.93 -7.82
C ALA A 295 34.44 14.85 -6.73
N GLY A 296 34.39 13.57 -7.08
CA GLY A 296 34.19 12.44 -6.16
C GLY A 296 32.79 12.33 -5.53
N ARG A 297 31.82 13.15 -5.97
CA ARG A 297 30.43 13.19 -5.46
C ARG A 297 29.48 13.87 -6.46
N PRO A 298 28.20 13.48 -6.54
CA PRO A 298 27.26 14.03 -7.52
C PRO A 298 26.94 15.52 -7.29
N PRO A 299 26.52 16.24 -8.35
CA PRO A 299 26.34 17.70 -8.33
C PRO A 299 25.20 18.19 -7.43
N PHE A 300 24.08 17.47 -7.39
CA PHE A 300 22.88 17.85 -6.65
C PHE A 300 22.60 16.83 -5.55
N ARG A 301 22.87 17.22 -4.30
CA ARG A 301 22.67 16.40 -3.09
C ARG A 301 21.80 17.15 -2.09
N ALA A 302 20.88 16.44 -1.44
CA ALA A 302 20.05 16.93 -0.34
C ALA A 302 19.47 15.75 0.46
N ASN A 303 18.91 16.02 1.64
CA ASN A 303 18.48 14.99 2.59
C ASN A 303 17.12 14.34 2.23
N SER A 304 16.49 14.70 1.10
CA SER A 304 15.30 14.02 0.57
C SER A 304 15.22 14.15 -0.95
N THR A 305 14.53 13.21 -1.60
CA THR A 305 14.35 13.19 -3.07
C THR A 305 13.72 14.49 -3.60
N VAL A 306 12.71 15.03 -2.93
CA VAL A 306 12.05 16.30 -3.32
C VAL A 306 13.04 17.47 -3.23
N ALA A 307 13.92 17.50 -2.22
CA ALA A 307 14.95 18.52 -2.11
C ALA A 307 16.04 18.37 -3.17
N VAL A 308 16.45 17.14 -3.55
CA VAL A 308 17.37 16.90 -4.67
C VAL A 308 16.77 17.41 -5.98
N LEU A 309 15.51 17.07 -6.26
CA LEU A 309 14.80 17.52 -7.46
C LEU A 309 14.64 19.05 -7.51
N LYS A 310 14.44 19.69 -6.36
CA LYS A 310 14.47 21.16 -6.26
C LYS A 310 15.84 21.72 -6.65
N ARG A 311 16.94 21.14 -6.15
CA ARG A 311 18.31 21.56 -6.55
C ARG A 311 18.59 21.32 -8.03
N VAL A 312 18.10 20.20 -8.58
CA VAL A 312 18.15 19.91 -10.02
C VAL A 312 17.37 20.97 -10.83
N ALA A 313 16.23 21.46 -10.36
CA ALA A 313 15.45 22.48 -11.04
C ALA A 313 16.02 23.92 -10.88
N GLU A 314 16.49 24.28 -9.68
CA GLU A 314 16.76 25.68 -9.29
C GLU A 314 18.25 26.00 -9.04
N ASP A 315 18.98 25.16 -8.29
CA ASP A 315 20.35 25.47 -7.82
C ASP A 315 21.41 25.27 -8.92
N THR A 316 22.41 26.15 -9.02
CA THR A 316 23.65 25.83 -9.75
C THR A 316 24.50 24.85 -8.94
N PRO A 317 25.17 23.86 -9.57
CA PRO A 317 26.11 22.99 -8.86
C PRO A 317 27.29 23.82 -8.32
N ARG A 318 27.94 23.33 -7.25
CA ARG A 318 29.14 23.96 -6.70
C ARG A 318 30.29 23.90 -7.72
N ASP A 319 31.17 24.89 -7.77
CA ASP A 319 32.35 24.80 -8.64
C ASP A 319 33.22 23.60 -8.20
N ILE A 320 33.55 22.72 -9.15
CA ILE A 320 34.43 21.57 -8.94
C ILE A 320 35.78 22.04 -8.38
N ARG A 321 36.24 23.24 -8.75
CA ARG A 321 37.53 23.81 -8.32
C ARG A 321 37.54 24.30 -6.87
N GLU A 322 36.38 24.41 -6.22
CA GLU A 322 36.28 24.54 -4.75
C GLU A 322 36.42 23.18 -4.02
N ILE A 323 36.38 22.07 -4.75
CA ILE A 323 36.43 20.70 -4.22
C ILE A 323 37.77 20.05 -4.56
N VAL A 324 38.22 20.18 -5.81
CA VAL A 324 39.48 19.68 -6.35
C VAL A 324 40.12 20.81 -7.19
N PRO A 325 40.93 21.70 -6.60
CA PRO A 325 41.47 22.89 -7.28
C PRO A 325 42.32 22.61 -8.51
N GLU A 326 42.92 21.42 -8.56
CA GLU A 326 43.73 20.88 -9.66
C GLU A 326 42.92 20.60 -10.95
N VAL A 327 41.58 20.51 -10.86
CA VAL A 327 40.73 20.29 -12.04
C VAL A 327 40.83 21.50 -12.97
N PRO A 328 41.20 21.31 -14.26
CA PRO A 328 41.36 22.42 -15.18
C PRO A 328 40.04 23.14 -15.49
N GLN A 329 40.08 24.48 -15.53
CA GLN A 329 38.90 25.31 -15.85
C GLN A 329 38.17 24.88 -17.13
N TRP A 330 38.88 24.44 -18.16
CA TRP A 330 38.29 24.02 -19.42
C TRP A 330 37.37 22.79 -19.28
N LEU A 331 37.63 21.90 -18.30
CA LEU A 331 36.76 20.76 -18.02
C LEU A 331 35.53 21.20 -17.22
N CYS A 332 35.71 22.14 -16.29
CA CYS A 332 34.61 22.79 -15.56
C CYS A 332 33.67 23.55 -16.51
N ASP A 333 34.21 24.27 -17.49
CA ASP A 333 33.44 25.00 -18.51
C ASP A 333 32.61 24.04 -19.40
N ILE A 334 33.16 22.87 -19.78
CA ILE A 334 32.42 21.82 -20.49
C ILE A 334 31.26 21.28 -19.64
N ILE A 335 31.53 20.93 -18.38
CA ILE A 335 30.52 20.40 -17.46
C ILE A 335 29.43 21.46 -17.17
N ALA A 336 29.81 22.73 -17.03
CA ALA A 336 28.88 23.83 -16.83
C ALA A 336 27.91 24.03 -18.02
N LYS A 337 28.38 23.91 -19.28
CA LYS A 337 27.49 23.93 -20.45
C LYS A 337 26.57 22.69 -20.50
N LEU A 338 27.00 21.51 -20.04
CA LEU A 338 26.11 20.35 -19.90
C LEU A 338 25.04 20.56 -18.80
N HIS A 339 25.39 21.26 -17.70
CA HIS A 339 24.49 21.59 -16.59
C HIS A 339 23.65 22.87 -16.77
N ALA A 340 23.67 23.50 -17.96
CA ALA A 340 22.80 24.65 -18.22
C ALA A 340 21.32 24.26 -18.02
N LYS A 341 20.56 25.04 -17.24
CA LYS A 341 19.20 24.65 -16.83
C LYS A 341 18.24 24.58 -18.03
N ASN A 342 18.32 25.57 -18.92
CA ASN A 342 17.62 25.59 -20.20
C ASN A 342 18.30 24.63 -21.21
N PRO A 343 17.58 23.69 -21.85
CA PRO A 343 18.14 22.82 -22.89
C PRO A 343 18.76 23.56 -24.09
N ASP A 344 18.26 24.74 -24.46
CA ASP A 344 18.78 25.51 -25.59
C ASP A 344 20.18 26.09 -25.33
N ASP A 345 20.57 26.26 -24.05
CA ASP A 345 21.90 26.74 -23.64
C ASP A 345 22.94 25.61 -23.52
N ARG A 346 22.53 24.33 -23.67
CA ARG A 346 23.41 23.15 -23.61
C ARG A 346 24.12 22.89 -24.93
N TYR A 347 24.92 21.83 -24.98
CA TYR A 347 25.25 21.16 -26.25
C TYR A 347 23.95 20.59 -26.83
N GLN A 348 23.76 20.68 -28.15
CA GLN A 348 22.49 20.36 -28.79
C GLN A 348 22.40 18.90 -29.28
N SER A 349 23.52 18.17 -29.29
CA SER A 349 23.56 16.74 -29.56
C SER A 349 24.67 16.03 -28.77
N ALA A 350 24.51 14.73 -28.53
CA ALA A 350 25.58 13.91 -27.97
C ALA A 350 26.82 13.86 -28.87
N ARG A 351 26.64 14.00 -30.20
CA ARG A 351 27.74 14.07 -31.17
C ARG A 351 28.62 15.31 -30.95
N GLU A 352 28.02 16.48 -30.73
CA GLU A 352 28.75 17.73 -30.41
C GLU A 352 29.64 17.55 -29.16
N VAL A 353 29.14 16.84 -28.14
CA VAL A 353 29.90 16.52 -26.92
C VAL A 353 31.02 15.52 -27.19
N ALA A 354 30.75 14.47 -27.98
CA ALA A 354 31.74 13.47 -28.37
C ALA A 354 32.91 14.11 -29.15
N ASP A 355 32.62 14.98 -30.11
CA ASP A 355 33.63 15.67 -30.91
C ASP A 355 34.51 16.60 -30.05
N VAL A 356 33.91 17.42 -29.17
CA VAL A 356 34.65 18.29 -28.24
C VAL A 356 35.54 17.49 -27.28
N LEU A 357 35.05 16.36 -26.76
CA LEU A 357 35.85 15.49 -25.90
C LEU A 357 36.94 14.72 -26.69
N ALA A 358 36.71 14.39 -27.96
CA ALA A 358 37.73 13.80 -28.83
C ALA A 358 38.88 14.77 -29.12
N ASP A 359 38.59 16.05 -29.39
CA ASP A 359 39.61 17.10 -29.54
C ASP A 359 40.44 17.25 -28.25
N CYS A 360 39.78 17.25 -27.09
CA CYS A 360 40.44 17.27 -25.79
C CYS A 360 41.35 16.05 -25.59
N GLU A 361 40.87 14.84 -25.87
CA GLU A 361 41.64 13.59 -25.72
C GLU A 361 42.87 13.59 -26.65
N ALA A 362 42.71 14.04 -27.90
CA ALA A 362 43.79 14.17 -28.87
C ALA A 362 44.84 15.21 -28.45
N GLN A 363 44.41 16.39 -27.97
CA GLN A 363 45.32 17.42 -27.47
C GLN A 363 46.11 16.95 -26.24
N LEU A 364 45.45 16.29 -25.27
CA LEU A 364 46.11 15.75 -24.07
C LEU A 364 47.16 14.69 -24.44
N LYS A 365 46.85 13.78 -25.39
CA LYS A 365 47.81 12.79 -25.90
C LYS A 365 49.00 13.44 -26.63
N ALA A 366 48.77 14.49 -27.41
CA ALA A 366 49.81 15.13 -28.23
C ALA A 366 50.69 16.15 -27.47
N ASN A 367 50.19 16.78 -26.39
CA ASN A 367 50.83 17.92 -25.75
C ASN A 367 50.92 17.82 -24.21
N SER A 368 50.40 16.76 -23.60
CA SER A 368 50.22 16.59 -22.13
C SER A 368 49.35 17.64 -21.43
N LYS A 369 48.90 18.68 -22.14
CA LYS A 369 48.02 19.77 -21.70
C LYS A 369 47.22 20.27 -22.92
N LEU A 370 46.00 20.76 -22.71
CA LEU A 370 45.30 21.53 -23.75
C LEU A 370 46.08 22.80 -24.12
N LYS A 371 45.99 23.20 -25.39
CA LYS A 371 46.57 24.43 -25.95
C LYS A 371 45.56 25.22 -26.78
N ASP A 372 44.69 24.53 -27.51
CA ASP A 372 43.57 25.12 -28.23
C ASP A 372 42.27 24.95 -27.44
N PHE A 373 41.58 26.07 -27.22
CA PHE A 373 40.30 26.18 -26.51
C PHE A 373 39.18 26.66 -27.44
N SER A 374 39.41 26.75 -28.75
CA SER A 374 38.49 27.30 -29.75
C SER A 374 37.11 26.61 -29.80
N ARG A 375 37.06 25.34 -29.40
CA ARG A 375 35.84 24.51 -29.33
C ARG A 375 35.23 24.41 -27.92
N ILE A 376 35.76 25.14 -26.93
CA ILE A 376 35.32 25.10 -25.53
C ILE A 376 34.59 26.40 -25.16
N PRO A 377 33.43 26.33 -24.46
CA PRO A 377 32.64 27.50 -24.09
C PRO A 377 33.27 28.26 -22.90
N LEU A 378 34.31 29.06 -23.16
CA LEU A 378 35.03 29.83 -22.15
C LEU A 378 34.09 30.77 -21.35
N SER A 379 34.05 30.59 -20.03
CA SER A 379 33.18 31.36 -19.15
C SER A 379 33.71 32.77 -18.85
N LYS A 380 32.83 33.78 -18.85
CA LYS A 380 33.16 35.16 -18.49
C LYS A 380 32.98 35.38 -16.99
N GLN A 381 34.09 35.42 -16.23
CA GLN A 381 34.04 35.61 -14.78
C GLN A 381 33.36 36.95 -14.37
N PRO A 382 32.50 36.95 -13.32
CA PRO A 382 31.92 38.19 -12.79
C PRO A 382 32.98 39.02 -12.03
N THR A 383 33.27 40.23 -12.51
CA THR A 383 34.19 41.15 -11.83
C THR A 383 33.57 41.74 -10.55
N THR A 384 34.21 41.57 -9.40
CA THR A 384 33.70 42.06 -8.10
C THR A 384 33.74 43.59 -7.99
N ARG A 385 32.57 44.24 -8.02
CA ARG A 385 32.43 45.71 -7.83
C ARG A 385 32.25 46.07 -6.36
N LYS A 386 33.06 47.02 -5.85
CA LYS A 386 32.97 47.58 -4.50
C LYS A 386 32.17 48.89 -4.48
N SER A 387 30.99 48.89 -3.87
CA SER A 387 30.25 50.07 -3.35
C SER A 387 28.96 49.57 -2.66
N GLY A 388 28.43 50.19 -1.60
CA GLY A 388 28.85 51.35 -0.82
C GLY A 388 27.90 51.58 0.36
N SER A 389 28.28 52.40 1.35
CA SER A 389 27.52 52.65 2.58
C SER A 389 26.26 53.50 2.38
N TRP A 390 25.19 53.27 3.16
CA TRP A 390 24.75 54.19 4.26
C TRP A 390 23.46 53.71 4.97
N LYS A 391 23.24 54.23 6.20
CA LYS A 391 22.05 54.11 7.08
C LYS A 391 21.87 52.72 7.72
N TRP A 392 21.59 52.57 9.02
CA TRP A 392 21.26 53.55 10.07
C TRP A 392 22.17 53.41 11.30
N ALA A 393 22.37 54.51 12.03
CA ALA A 393 23.02 54.53 13.33
C ALA A 393 22.36 55.56 14.26
N ALA A 394 21.44 55.09 15.11
CA ALA A 394 20.89 55.77 16.29
C ALA A 394 20.11 54.70 17.10
N ALA A 395 20.19 54.59 18.43
CA ALA A 395 21.01 55.32 19.40
C ALA A 395 21.64 54.35 20.43
N ALA A 396 22.69 54.81 21.12
CA ALA A 396 23.36 54.08 22.20
C ALA A 396 22.87 54.53 23.59
N VAL A 397 23.61 54.17 24.65
CA VAL A 397 23.24 54.24 26.09
C VAL A 397 22.27 53.08 26.42
N VAL A 398 22.63 52.10 27.26
CA VAL A 398 23.14 52.23 28.64
C VAL A 398 24.44 51.43 28.93
N LEU A 399 25.38 52.12 29.60
CA LEU A 399 26.45 51.68 30.52
C LEU A 399 27.24 50.35 30.31
N LEU A 400 28.53 50.54 29.96
CA LEU A 400 29.71 49.84 30.49
C LEU A 400 29.85 50.02 32.04
N PRO A 401 30.82 49.38 32.74
CA PRO A 401 31.43 48.04 32.59
C PRO A 401 31.68 47.31 33.94
N VAL A 402 32.19 46.07 33.91
CA VAL A 402 33.11 45.54 34.96
C VAL A 402 34.31 44.80 34.30
N LEU A 403 35.49 44.95 34.90
CA LEU A 403 36.82 44.44 34.53
C LEU A 403 36.90 42.89 34.66
N ALA A 404 37.76 42.10 33.99
CA ALA A 404 39.13 42.23 33.42
C ALA A 404 40.30 41.88 34.39
N LEU A 405 41.38 41.26 33.83
CA LEU A 405 42.61 40.69 34.48
C LEU A 405 42.38 39.28 35.11
N ALA A 406 43.31 38.30 35.14
CA ALA A 406 44.74 38.12 34.75
C ALA A 406 44.97 36.66 34.20
N VAL A 407 46.04 36.18 33.53
CA VAL A 407 47.51 36.49 33.37
C VAL A 407 48.39 35.92 34.52
N THR A 408 49.40 35.04 34.36
CA THR A 408 50.03 34.32 33.19
C THR A 408 50.85 33.06 33.60
N GLU A 409 51.19 32.20 32.62
CA GLU A 409 52.34 31.24 32.46
C GLU A 409 53.08 30.54 33.64
N PHE A 410 53.38 29.22 33.48
CA PHE A 410 54.73 28.65 33.69
C PHE A 410 54.91 27.26 33.00
N ALA A 411 56.14 26.72 32.95
CA ALA A 411 56.50 25.47 32.24
C ALA A 411 57.31 24.44 33.08
N GLY A 412 57.23 23.14 32.73
CA GLY A 412 57.95 22.02 33.38
C GLY A 412 58.10 20.80 32.44
N VAL A 413 59.04 19.86 32.70
CA VAL A 413 59.57 18.97 31.62
C VAL A 413 60.23 17.64 32.08
N THR A 414 60.27 16.65 31.17
CA THR A 414 61.09 15.39 31.08
C THR A 414 60.86 14.12 31.94
N GLN A 415 60.94 12.96 31.23
CA GLN A 415 61.49 11.62 31.61
C GLN A 415 60.76 10.74 32.67
N LEU A 416 60.82 9.39 32.69
CA LEU A 416 61.18 8.32 31.72
C LEU A 416 60.69 6.91 32.22
N PHE A 417 60.93 5.86 31.42
CA PHE A 417 60.95 4.40 31.74
C PHE A 417 59.65 3.55 31.78
N ARG A 418 59.79 2.38 31.11
CA ARG A 418 59.04 1.10 31.20
C ARG A 418 60.05 0.06 31.78
N PRO A 419 59.67 -1.12 32.33
CA PRO A 419 59.26 -2.27 31.49
C PRO A 419 58.28 -3.28 32.17
N GLN A 420 58.18 -4.50 31.61
CA GLN A 420 57.28 -5.62 31.99
C GLN A 420 57.98 -6.69 32.84
N ALA A 421 57.22 -7.59 33.51
CA ALA A 421 57.47 -9.05 33.56
C ALA A 421 56.36 -9.87 34.31
N THR A 422 56.27 -11.17 34.02
CA THR A 422 55.54 -12.27 34.73
C THR A 422 56.54 -13.44 34.92
N PRO A 423 56.22 -14.71 35.33
CA PRO A 423 55.05 -15.34 36.00
C PRO A 423 55.38 -16.36 37.15
N ASN A 424 54.36 -17.02 37.76
CA ASN A 424 54.37 -18.37 38.41
C ASN A 424 55.21 -18.62 39.72
N PRO A 425 55.19 -19.80 40.41
CA PRO A 425 54.29 -21.00 40.37
C PRO A 425 53.82 -21.64 41.74
N ILE A 426 52.78 -22.49 41.68
CA ILE A 426 52.56 -23.81 42.37
C ILE A 426 52.18 -23.97 43.89
N THR A 427 51.17 -24.84 44.06
CA THR A 427 50.51 -25.66 45.13
C THR A 427 51.40 -26.36 46.22
N PRO A 428 50.90 -27.17 47.23
CA PRO A 428 49.60 -27.88 47.37
C PRO A 428 48.90 -27.98 48.78
N GLY A 429 47.64 -28.49 48.79
CA GLY A 429 46.96 -29.16 49.93
C GLY A 429 46.15 -28.28 50.91
N GLY A 430 45.06 -28.75 51.54
CA GLY A 430 44.31 -30.00 51.37
C GLY A 430 43.14 -30.21 52.37
N ASP A 431 42.15 -31.01 51.95
CA ASP A 431 41.11 -31.71 52.73
C ASP A 431 39.74 -31.05 53.13
N GLN A 432 38.69 -31.86 52.94
CA GLN A 432 37.30 -31.87 53.43
C GLN A 432 36.41 -30.60 53.59
N THR A 433 35.62 -30.38 52.54
CA THR A 433 34.20 -29.88 52.48
C THR A 433 33.42 -29.67 53.78
N PRO A 434 32.59 -28.60 53.80
CA PRO A 434 31.14 -28.79 53.68
C PRO A 434 30.58 -28.28 52.34
N VAL A 435 29.33 -28.63 52.02
CA VAL A 435 28.64 -28.19 50.80
C VAL A 435 28.38 -26.68 50.85
N LEU A 436 29.18 -25.91 50.13
CA LEU A 436 28.89 -24.51 49.85
C LEU A 436 27.72 -24.42 48.87
N VAL A 437 26.65 -23.75 49.30
CA VAL A 437 25.63 -23.23 48.37
C VAL A 437 26.36 -22.34 47.36
N ALA A 438 26.31 -22.71 46.09
CA ALA A 438 26.85 -21.89 45.03
C ALA A 438 26.13 -20.54 45.06
N LYS A 439 26.86 -19.47 45.39
CA LYS A 439 26.36 -18.11 45.19
C LYS A 439 26.09 -17.98 43.69
N GLN A 440 24.84 -17.73 43.31
CA GLN A 440 24.57 -17.23 41.96
C GLN A 440 25.41 -15.97 41.78
N GLU A 441 26.25 -15.96 40.75
CA GLU A 441 26.94 -14.74 40.34
C GLU A 441 25.86 -13.72 39.94
N PRO A 442 26.02 -12.43 40.32
CA PRO A 442 25.05 -11.41 39.97
C PRO A 442 24.93 -11.33 38.45
N LEU A 443 23.69 -11.27 37.95
CA LEU A 443 23.45 -11.20 36.51
C LEU A 443 24.18 -9.99 35.90
N PRO A 444 24.87 -10.16 34.75
CA PRO A 444 25.37 -9.04 33.97
C PRO A 444 24.30 -7.95 33.79
N PRO A 445 24.64 -6.66 33.93
CA PRO A 445 23.62 -5.59 33.93
C PRO A 445 22.93 -5.43 32.56
N THR A 446 23.59 -5.90 31.51
CA THR A 446 23.05 -6.02 30.15
C THR A 446 23.36 -7.40 29.58
N PHE A 447 22.53 -7.87 28.67
CA PHE A 447 22.72 -9.09 27.91
C PHE A 447 22.32 -8.86 26.44
N THR A 448 23.03 -9.48 25.50
CA THR A 448 22.70 -9.42 24.08
C THR A 448 22.71 -10.84 23.51
N ASN A 449 21.65 -11.21 22.80
CA ASN A 449 21.51 -12.56 22.24
C ASN A 449 22.13 -12.70 20.83
N GLY A 450 22.15 -13.92 20.29
CA GLY A 450 22.81 -14.25 19.02
C GLY A 450 22.28 -13.51 17.79
N ILE A 451 21.05 -12.99 17.83
CA ILE A 451 20.45 -12.19 16.74
C ILE A 451 20.55 -10.66 16.96
N GLY A 452 21.13 -10.24 18.09
CA GLY A 452 21.42 -8.84 18.42
C GLY A 452 20.42 -8.14 19.36
N MET A 453 19.43 -8.86 19.92
CA MET A 453 18.46 -8.26 20.85
C MET A 453 19.12 -7.87 22.17
N GLU A 454 18.98 -6.61 22.56
CA GLU A 454 19.52 -6.07 23.82
C GLU A 454 18.51 -6.21 24.98
N PHE A 455 19.00 -6.63 26.13
CA PHE A 455 18.25 -6.77 27.38
C PHE A 455 18.96 -6.06 28.54
N VAL A 456 18.19 -5.53 29.48
CA VAL A 456 18.67 -4.98 30.76
C VAL A 456 18.18 -5.83 31.92
N VAL A 457 18.93 -5.87 33.02
CA VAL A 457 18.50 -6.58 34.23
C VAL A 457 17.43 -5.78 34.98
N VAL A 458 16.31 -6.43 35.29
CA VAL A 458 15.31 -5.96 36.24
C VAL A 458 15.61 -6.65 37.58
N PRO A 459 16.11 -5.94 38.59
CA PRO A 459 16.52 -6.53 39.86
C PRO A 459 15.31 -6.94 40.70
N LYS A 460 15.46 -7.98 41.51
CA LYS A 460 14.45 -8.48 42.46
C LYS A 460 14.19 -7.50 43.60
N GLY A 461 12.98 -7.55 44.16
CA GLY A 461 12.58 -6.72 45.28
C GLY A 461 11.07 -6.51 45.37
N LYS A 462 10.65 -5.52 46.17
CA LYS A 462 9.24 -5.13 46.36
C LYS A 462 8.94 -3.80 45.68
N SER A 463 7.71 -3.62 45.23
CA SER A 463 7.20 -2.34 44.73
C SER A 463 5.68 -2.25 44.85
N TRP A 464 5.13 -1.04 44.68
CA TRP A 464 3.70 -0.75 44.80
C TRP A 464 3.07 -0.51 43.43
N LEU A 465 2.26 -1.47 42.97
CA LEU A 465 1.60 -1.44 41.67
C LEU A 465 0.16 -0.91 41.77
N GLY A 466 -0.45 -0.56 40.63
CA GLY A 466 -1.85 -0.12 40.51
C GLY A 466 -2.14 1.34 40.87
N GLY A 467 -1.12 2.14 41.19
CA GLY A 467 -1.23 3.58 41.49
C GLY A 467 -1.26 4.48 40.25
N GLY A 468 -1.21 5.80 40.45
CA GLY A 468 -1.29 6.83 39.42
C GLY A 468 -2.41 7.85 39.70
N LYS A 469 -2.42 8.99 39.00
CA LYS A 469 -3.35 10.12 39.20
C LYS A 469 -3.38 10.59 40.67
N ASP A 470 -2.20 10.78 41.25
CA ASP A 470 -2.00 11.14 42.66
C ASP A 470 -2.52 10.07 43.67
N LYS A 471 -2.83 8.85 43.21
CA LYS A 471 -3.20 7.71 44.07
C LYS A 471 -2.03 6.75 44.23
N LEU A 472 -1.63 6.51 45.47
CA LEU A 472 -0.62 5.49 45.82
C LEU A 472 -1.04 4.10 45.32
N GLY A 473 -0.06 3.26 44.97
CA GLY A 473 -0.29 1.86 44.65
C GLY A 473 -0.97 1.10 45.78
N ASP A 474 -1.98 0.30 45.42
CA ASP A 474 -2.80 -0.47 46.34
C ASP A 474 -2.19 -1.85 46.68
N LYS A 475 -1.34 -2.38 45.80
CA LYS A 475 -0.74 -3.72 45.92
C LYS A 475 0.78 -3.63 46.05
N GLU A 476 1.30 -4.05 47.21
CA GLU A 476 2.71 -4.42 47.32
C GLU A 476 2.91 -5.78 46.62
N VAL A 477 3.87 -5.85 45.69
CA VAL A 477 4.21 -7.08 44.97
C VAL A 477 5.70 -7.35 45.11
N GLU A 478 6.06 -8.60 45.38
CA GLU A 478 7.43 -9.05 45.54
C GLU A 478 7.86 -9.90 44.34
N PHE A 479 8.91 -9.46 43.66
CA PHE A 479 9.55 -10.15 42.56
C PHE A 479 10.79 -10.86 43.13
N PRO A 480 10.81 -12.21 43.21
CA PRO A 480 11.78 -12.94 44.06
C PRO A 480 13.11 -13.25 43.37
N ALA A 481 13.22 -13.05 42.06
CA ALA A 481 14.39 -13.37 41.25
C ALA A 481 14.68 -12.24 40.24
N ASP A 482 15.96 -12.01 39.99
CA ASP A 482 16.42 -11.07 38.98
C ASP A 482 16.11 -11.65 37.59
N PHE A 483 15.61 -10.82 36.66
CA PHE A 483 15.29 -11.26 35.29
C PHE A 483 15.75 -10.24 34.25
N TYR A 484 15.77 -10.64 32.98
CA TYR A 484 16.08 -9.75 31.88
C TYR A 484 14.79 -9.30 31.19
N LEU A 485 14.69 -8.01 30.88
CA LEU A 485 13.64 -7.45 30.03
C LEU A 485 14.28 -6.76 28.82
N GLY A 486 13.63 -6.85 27.66
CA GLY A 486 14.06 -6.21 26.43
C GLY A 486 14.28 -4.72 26.64
N LYS A 487 15.49 -4.24 26.35
CA LYS A 487 15.89 -2.84 26.47
C LYS A 487 14.99 -1.94 25.61
N TYR A 488 14.51 -2.50 24.50
CA TYR A 488 13.63 -1.92 23.51
C TYR A 488 12.42 -2.83 23.25
N GLU A 489 11.39 -2.27 22.61
CA GLU A 489 10.38 -3.04 21.87
C GLU A 489 11.06 -3.90 20.79
N VAL A 490 10.48 -5.05 20.43
CA VAL A 490 11.02 -5.91 19.37
C VAL A 490 10.95 -5.20 18.03
N THR A 491 12.07 -5.07 17.35
CA THR A 491 12.18 -4.31 16.10
C THR A 491 11.78 -5.11 14.86
N GLN A 492 11.53 -4.39 13.76
CA GLN A 492 11.21 -4.99 12.47
C GLN A 492 12.33 -5.90 11.95
N GLU A 493 13.61 -5.57 12.19
CA GLU A 493 14.72 -6.44 11.81
C GLU A 493 14.79 -7.71 12.69
N GLU A 494 14.66 -7.58 14.01
CA GLU A 494 14.67 -8.73 14.93
C GLU A 494 13.50 -9.68 14.66
N TRP A 495 12.33 -9.13 14.36
CA TRP A 495 11.18 -9.93 13.93
C TRP A 495 11.46 -10.67 12.61
N VAL A 496 11.98 -9.99 11.59
CA VAL A 496 12.33 -10.64 10.30
C VAL A 496 13.37 -11.75 10.48
N LYS A 497 14.43 -11.52 11.27
CA LYS A 497 15.47 -12.52 11.60
C LYS A 497 14.92 -13.83 12.20
N VAL A 498 13.77 -13.78 12.86
CA VAL A 498 13.13 -14.97 13.48
C VAL A 498 11.96 -15.49 12.64
N MET A 499 11.21 -14.61 11.97
CA MET A 499 9.93 -14.95 11.34
C MET A 499 9.98 -15.09 9.83
N GLY A 500 10.91 -14.42 9.14
CA GLY A 500 11.07 -14.40 7.68
C GLY A 500 10.26 -13.33 6.94
N GLU A 501 9.31 -12.66 7.62
CA GLU A 501 8.41 -11.65 7.04
C GLU A 501 8.21 -10.46 7.97
N ASN A 502 7.88 -9.29 7.43
CA ASN A 502 7.58 -8.07 8.20
C ASN A 502 6.08 -7.70 8.08
N PRO A 503 5.26 -7.84 9.13
CA PRO A 503 3.83 -7.52 9.10
C PRO A 503 3.50 -6.03 9.26
N SER A 504 4.49 -5.20 9.63
CA SER A 504 4.29 -3.83 10.12
C SER A 504 3.66 -2.89 9.10
N HIS A 505 2.71 -2.08 9.56
CA HIS A 505 2.10 -0.97 8.83
C HIS A 505 3.11 0.11 8.44
N PHE A 506 3.94 0.53 9.40
CA PHE A 506 5.00 1.51 9.26
C PHE A 506 6.29 0.83 8.81
N SER A 507 6.23 0.25 7.62
CA SER A 507 7.34 -0.36 6.88
C SER A 507 7.31 0.12 5.43
N ARG A 508 8.23 -0.33 4.56
CA ARG A 508 8.18 0.01 3.11
C ARG A 508 7.00 -0.62 2.37
N THR A 509 6.53 -1.76 2.85
CA THR A 509 5.46 -2.57 2.22
C THR A 509 4.10 -2.37 2.88
N GLY A 510 4.07 -1.94 4.14
CA GLY A 510 2.84 -1.70 4.90
C GLY A 510 2.05 -0.46 4.47
N GLY A 511 0.83 -0.33 5.02
CA GLY A 511 -0.09 0.76 4.68
C GLY A 511 0.35 2.16 5.15
N GLY A 512 1.24 2.23 6.14
CA GLY A 512 1.79 3.47 6.71
C GLY A 512 3.09 3.92 6.08
N LYS A 513 3.53 3.27 4.99
CA LYS A 513 4.79 3.56 4.27
C LYS A 513 5.00 5.04 3.97
N ASP A 514 3.93 5.79 3.68
CA ASP A 514 4.01 7.21 3.32
C ASP A 514 4.33 8.14 4.52
N ALA A 515 4.17 7.65 5.75
CA ALA A 515 4.60 8.34 6.97
C ALA A 515 6.06 8.03 7.34
N VAL A 516 6.60 6.87 6.92
CA VAL A 516 8.00 6.46 7.12
C VAL A 516 8.89 6.66 5.90
N LYS A 517 8.37 7.14 4.75
CA LYS A 517 9.12 7.31 3.50
C LYS A 517 10.40 8.16 3.63
N ASP A 518 10.40 9.14 4.52
CA ASP A 518 11.52 10.05 4.79
C ASP A 518 12.43 9.57 5.95
N VAL A 519 12.12 8.41 6.56
CA VAL A 519 12.97 7.70 7.52
C VAL A 519 13.92 6.79 6.74
N PRO A 520 15.25 6.77 7.00
CA PRO A 520 16.19 5.83 6.37
C PRO A 520 15.88 4.34 6.65
N ASP A 521 16.29 3.42 5.77
CA ASP A 521 16.06 1.98 5.97
C ASP A 521 16.80 1.40 7.18
N ALA A 522 18.00 1.93 7.49
CA ALA A 522 18.74 1.55 8.69
C ALA A 522 17.99 1.92 9.98
N ASP A 523 17.28 3.05 9.99
CA ASP A 523 16.48 3.48 11.12
C ASP A 523 15.13 2.76 11.17
N LEU A 524 14.51 2.53 10.02
CA LEU A 524 13.25 1.80 9.89
C LEU A 524 13.36 0.33 10.31
N LYS A 525 14.51 -0.30 10.08
CA LYS A 525 14.86 -1.62 10.65
C LYS A 525 14.75 -1.65 12.18
N ARG A 526 15.05 -0.53 12.84
CA ARG A 526 14.99 -0.28 14.29
C ARG A 526 13.67 0.36 14.74
N PHE A 527 12.63 0.42 13.90
CA PHE A 527 11.26 0.69 14.38
C PHE A 527 10.69 -0.58 15.04
N PRO A 528 9.73 -0.49 15.98
CA PRO A 528 9.05 -1.66 16.50
C PRO A 528 8.30 -2.39 15.38
N VAL A 529 8.18 -3.71 15.53
CA VAL A 529 7.23 -4.50 14.75
C VAL A 529 5.81 -4.24 15.28
N GLU A 530 4.85 -4.05 14.36
CA GLU A 530 3.44 -3.93 14.73
C GLU A 530 2.51 -4.70 13.76
N ARG A 531 1.19 -4.63 13.99
CA ARG A 531 0.17 -5.53 13.41
C ARG A 531 0.42 -7.01 13.71
N VAL A 532 1.02 -7.31 14.85
CA VAL A 532 1.24 -8.67 15.37
C VAL A 532 0.11 -9.07 16.34
N SER A 533 -0.40 -10.30 16.19
CA SER A 533 -1.34 -10.89 17.17
C SER A 533 -0.59 -11.67 18.25
N TRP A 534 -1.23 -11.90 19.39
CA TRP A 534 -0.62 -12.59 20.53
C TRP A 534 -0.11 -13.99 20.15
N GLU A 535 -0.80 -14.71 19.26
CA GLU A 535 -0.33 -16.02 18.78
C GLU A 535 0.90 -15.90 17.88
N GLN A 536 1.03 -14.82 17.10
CA GLN A 536 2.26 -14.55 16.35
C GLN A 536 3.42 -14.19 17.29
N CYS A 537 3.16 -13.44 18.37
CA CYS A 537 4.14 -13.15 19.40
C CYS A 537 4.63 -14.44 20.09
N GLN A 538 3.73 -15.35 20.44
CA GLN A 538 4.09 -16.67 20.97
C GLN A 538 4.82 -17.55 19.95
N LEU A 539 4.49 -17.45 18.65
CA LEU A 539 5.23 -18.14 17.57
C LEU A 539 6.65 -17.58 17.37
N PHE A 540 6.82 -16.26 17.44
CA PHE A 540 8.13 -15.60 17.44
C PHE A 540 8.97 -16.06 18.64
N VAL A 541 8.38 -16.07 19.85
CA VAL A 541 9.01 -16.64 21.06
C VAL A 541 9.40 -18.11 20.88
N ALA A 542 8.53 -18.94 20.29
CA ALA A 542 8.80 -20.36 20.08
C ALA A 542 9.91 -20.61 19.05
N LYS A 543 9.97 -19.81 17.97
CA LYS A 543 11.08 -19.84 17.01
C LYS A 543 12.38 -19.34 17.64
N LEU A 544 12.35 -18.26 18.41
CA LEU A 544 13.54 -17.70 19.07
C LEU A 544 14.16 -18.69 20.07
N ASN A 545 13.36 -19.32 20.94
CA ASN A 545 13.84 -20.37 21.86
C ASN A 545 14.36 -21.63 21.14
N LYS A 546 14.00 -21.84 19.86
CA LYS A 546 14.52 -22.95 19.03
C LYS A 546 15.86 -22.58 18.35
N LEU A 547 16.06 -21.31 18.05
CA LEU A 547 17.27 -20.73 17.48
C LEU A 547 18.35 -20.56 18.56
N GLU A 548 18.02 -19.81 19.62
CA GLU A 548 18.86 -19.50 20.77
C GLU A 548 18.83 -20.64 21.82
N LYS A 549 19.46 -21.78 21.51
CA LYS A 549 19.51 -22.96 22.40
C LYS A 549 20.47 -22.79 23.58
N GLU A 550 20.18 -21.85 24.47
CA GLU A 550 20.93 -21.64 25.71
C GLU A 550 20.51 -22.64 26.81
N THR A 551 21.49 -23.18 27.55
CA THR A 551 21.20 -24.05 28.70
C THR A 551 20.79 -23.24 29.92
N GLY A 552 19.52 -23.35 30.32
CA GLY A 552 19.02 -22.83 31.60
C GLY A 552 18.27 -21.50 31.55
N TRP A 553 18.06 -20.92 30.36
CA TRP A 553 17.26 -19.70 30.15
C TRP A 553 16.22 -19.90 29.06
N VAL A 554 15.12 -19.15 29.12
CA VAL A 554 14.07 -19.10 28.07
C VAL A 554 13.55 -17.68 27.89
N TYR A 555 13.13 -17.38 26.67
CA TYR A 555 12.42 -16.16 26.30
C TYR A 555 10.90 -16.37 26.41
N ARG A 556 10.16 -15.33 26.80
CA ARG A 556 8.69 -15.23 26.72
C ARG A 556 8.23 -13.77 26.66
N LEU A 557 6.93 -13.53 26.55
CA LEU A 557 6.37 -12.20 26.84
C LEU A 557 6.54 -11.87 28.33
N PRO A 558 6.70 -10.59 28.72
CA PRO A 558 6.62 -10.17 30.11
C PRO A 558 5.22 -10.39 30.66
N LYS A 559 5.09 -10.62 31.97
CA LYS A 559 3.79 -10.50 32.63
C LYS A 559 3.38 -9.05 32.80
N GLU A 560 2.10 -8.80 32.93
CA GLU A 560 1.53 -7.50 33.23
C GLU A 560 2.19 -6.85 34.46
N ALA A 561 2.35 -7.62 35.55
CA ALA A 561 2.97 -7.14 36.78
C ALA A 561 4.49 -6.94 36.63
N GLU A 562 5.18 -7.79 35.86
CA GLU A 562 6.62 -7.66 35.59
C GLU A 562 6.91 -6.43 34.71
N TRP A 563 6.03 -6.15 33.76
CA TRP A 563 6.07 -4.96 32.91
C TRP A 563 5.85 -3.69 33.73
N GLU A 564 4.80 -3.63 34.56
CA GLU A 564 4.53 -2.43 35.39
C GLU A 564 5.64 -2.20 36.42
N TYR A 565 6.17 -3.26 37.01
CA TYR A 565 7.32 -3.20 37.91
C TYR A 565 8.57 -2.63 37.23
N ALA A 566 8.90 -3.14 36.05
CA ALA A 566 10.04 -2.68 35.26
C ALA A 566 9.84 -1.25 34.75
N CYS A 567 8.63 -0.88 34.33
CA CYS A 567 8.24 0.48 33.95
C CYS A 567 8.48 1.47 35.10
N ARG A 568 8.04 1.14 36.32
CA ARG A 568 8.18 1.97 37.54
C ARG A 568 9.62 2.06 38.08
N GLY A 569 10.60 1.43 37.43
CA GLY A 569 12.00 1.45 37.85
C GLY A 569 12.43 0.32 38.80
N GLY A 570 11.58 -0.69 39.00
CA GLY A 570 11.90 -1.86 39.82
C GLY A 570 11.62 -1.66 41.32
N PRO A 571 12.54 -2.06 42.22
CA PRO A 571 12.34 -1.99 43.67
C PRO A 571 12.08 -0.56 44.18
N MET A 572 11.04 -0.40 45.01
CA MET A 572 10.75 0.81 45.78
C MET A 572 10.94 0.51 47.27
N VAL A 573 11.67 1.35 48.01
CA VAL A 573 11.66 1.28 49.49
C VAL A 573 10.46 2.06 50.05
N LEU A 574 10.17 1.90 51.35
CA LEU A 574 8.89 2.33 51.92
C LEU A 574 8.64 3.85 51.86
N SER A 575 9.71 4.67 51.80
CA SER A 575 9.65 6.11 51.52
C SER A 575 9.07 6.42 50.14
N ASP A 576 9.38 5.57 49.17
CA ASP A 576 9.14 5.77 47.74
C ASP A 576 7.75 5.25 47.34
N LYS A 577 6.95 4.78 48.31
CA LYS A 577 5.53 4.51 48.07
C LYS A 577 4.82 5.77 47.55
N LEU A 578 5.25 6.97 47.93
CA LEU A 578 4.75 8.22 47.35
C LEU A 578 4.95 8.25 45.82
N ASP A 579 6.09 7.78 45.33
CA ASP A 579 6.40 7.80 43.90
C ASP A 579 5.51 6.84 43.10
N SER A 580 4.90 5.82 43.73
CA SER A 580 3.89 4.96 43.07
C SER A 580 2.61 5.70 42.63
N ALA A 581 2.40 6.93 43.10
CA ALA A 581 1.30 7.80 42.68
C ALA A 581 1.54 8.57 41.37
N TYR A 582 2.75 8.53 40.82
CA TYR A 582 3.06 9.13 39.53
C TYR A 582 2.51 8.32 38.35
N ASP A 583 2.24 9.01 37.24
CA ASP A 583 1.68 8.43 36.02
C ASP A 583 2.76 7.92 35.04
N PHE A 584 3.96 8.55 35.03
CA PHE A 584 5.07 8.24 34.11
C PHE A 584 6.43 8.20 34.82
N TYR A 585 7.34 7.36 34.33
CA TYR A 585 8.59 6.97 34.99
C TYR A 585 9.78 7.02 34.04
N PHE A 586 10.59 8.07 34.16
CA PHE A 586 11.85 8.26 33.45
C PHE A 586 13.03 8.16 34.42
N ALA A 587 14.13 8.86 34.18
CA ALA A 587 15.16 9.11 35.20
C ALA A 587 14.62 9.82 36.47
N LYS A 588 13.43 10.44 36.38
CA LYS A 588 12.59 10.87 37.52
C LYS A 588 11.11 10.62 37.19
N PRO A 589 10.28 10.24 38.17
CA PRO A 589 8.82 10.15 38.00
C PRO A 589 8.14 11.51 37.73
N THR A 590 6.98 11.50 37.07
CA THR A 590 6.19 12.70 36.72
C THR A 590 4.70 12.38 36.52
N ASN A 591 3.84 13.41 36.67
CA ASN A 591 2.41 13.38 36.31
C ASN A 591 2.10 14.11 34.99
N THR A 592 3.13 14.50 34.24
CA THR A 592 2.98 15.12 32.92
C THR A 592 3.96 14.47 31.96
N LEU A 593 3.43 13.97 30.84
CA LEU A 593 4.19 13.43 29.71
C LEU A 593 4.35 14.53 28.66
N LEU A 594 5.58 14.86 28.30
CA LEU A 594 5.90 15.88 27.30
C LEU A 594 6.25 15.23 25.94
N PRO A 595 6.01 15.90 24.80
CA PRO A 595 6.31 15.35 23.46
C PRO A 595 7.77 14.96 23.24
N GLU A 596 8.69 15.52 24.04
CA GLU A 596 10.12 15.24 24.03
C GLU A 596 10.51 14.03 24.89
N GLN A 597 9.55 13.36 25.57
CA GLN A 597 9.79 12.24 26.48
C GLN A 597 9.25 10.89 25.98
N ALA A 598 8.26 10.89 25.08
CA ALA A 598 7.76 9.67 24.43
C ALA A 598 7.05 9.98 23.11
N ASN A 599 6.92 8.98 22.24
CA ASN A 599 6.09 9.09 21.04
C ASN A 599 4.62 8.81 21.37
N PHE A 600 3.82 9.86 21.51
CA PHE A 600 2.37 9.82 21.67
C PHE A 600 1.73 10.98 20.87
N THR A 601 0.41 11.13 20.92
CA THR A 601 -0.31 12.26 20.31
C THR A 601 -0.75 13.27 21.39
N PRO A 602 -0.08 14.43 21.49
CA PRO A 602 -0.50 15.49 22.42
C PRO A 602 -1.84 16.09 22.01
N ALA A 603 -2.56 16.68 22.97
CA ALA A 603 -3.88 17.29 22.77
C ALA A 603 -3.93 18.38 21.67
N GLU A 604 -2.79 18.96 21.29
CA GLU A 604 -2.66 19.91 20.18
C GLU A 604 -2.55 19.26 18.79
N GLY A 605 -2.59 17.93 18.69
CA GLY A 605 -2.55 17.18 17.42
C GLY A 605 -1.19 17.15 16.71
N ARG A 606 -0.10 17.49 17.43
CA ARG A 606 1.27 17.66 16.91
C ARG A 606 2.21 16.44 17.06
N GLY A 607 1.68 15.26 17.38
CA GLY A 607 2.45 14.01 17.46
C GLY A 607 2.97 13.53 16.09
N LEU A 608 3.86 12.53 16.08
CA LEU A 608 4.52 12.02 14.86
C LEU A 608 3.57 11.33 13.86
N LYS A 609 2.38 10.90 14.32
CA LYS A 609 1.35 10.19 13.52
C LYS A 609 1.84 8.87 12.89
N ARG A 610 2.85 8.27 13.51
CA ARG A 610 3.43 6.96 13.24
C ARG A 610 4.31 6.53 14.41
N THR A 611 4.76 5.27 14.40
CA THR A 611 5.86 4.80 15.24
C THR A 611 7.17 5.56 14.96
N SER A 612 8.11 5.41 15.88
CA SER A 612 9.47 5.95 15.86
C SER A 612 10.49 4.81 16.05
N GLN A 613 11.77 5.12 15.83
CA GLN A 613 12.88 4.21 16.10
C GLN A 613 12.91 3.89 17.61
N VAL A 614 13.09 2.63 17.99
CA VAL A 614 13.16 2.23 19.40
C VAL A 614 14.41 2.86 20.03
N GLY A 615 14.23 3.54 21.16
CA GLY A 615 15.25 4.38 21.77
C GLY A 615 15.35 5.82 21.24
N SER A 616 14.29 6.36 20.62
CA SER A 616 14.25 7.78 20.21
C SER A 616 14.17 8.76 21.39
N TYR A 617 13.91 8.27 22.62
CA TYR A 617 13.63 9.05 23.82
C TYR A 617 14.52 8.59 24.99
N GLU A 618 14.57 9.37 26.07
CA GLU A 618 15.33 9.00 27.28
C GLU A 618 14.71 7.77 27.99
N PRO A 619 15.52 6.84 28.51
CA PRO A 619 15.03 5.65 29.19
C PRO A 619 14.56 5.95 30.63
N ASN A 620 13.94 4.94 31.25
CA ASN A 620 13.71 4.95 32.69
C ASN A 620 14.99 4.61 33.50
N SER A 621 14.88 4.62 34.82
CA SER A 621 15.99 4.35 35.75
C SER A 621 16.68 2.97 35.61
N LEU A 622 16.06 2.01 34.93
CA LEU A 622 16.65 0.70 34.62
C LEU A 622 17.30 0.63 33.22
N GLY A 623 17.25 1.72 32.44
CA GLY A 623 17.72 1.73 31.05
C GLY A 623 16.73 1.13 30.05
N LEU A 624 15.45 1.00 30.43
CA LEU A 624 14.36 0.58 29.53
C LEU A 624 13.83 1.77 28.75
N TYR A 625 13.76 1.62 27.44
CA TYR A 625 13.25 2.65 26.52
C TYR A 625 11.79 2.44 26.17
N ASP A 626 11.14 3.51 25.70
CA ASP A 626 9.80 3.50 25.09
C ASP A 626 8.64 3.03 25.99
N MET A 627 8.83 2.93 27.31
CA MET A 627 7.83 2.45 28.30
C MET A 627 6.54 3.28 28.41
N HIS A 628 6.41 4.40 27.69
CA HIS A 628 5.31 5.38 27.78
C HIS A 628 4.84 5.89 26.40
N GLY A 629 4.97 5.08 25.36
CA GLY A 629 4.52 5.45 24.02
C GLY A 629 5.06 4.50 22.95
N ASN A 630 5.06 4.96 21.71
CA ASN A 630 5.45 4.22 20.50
C ASN A 630 4.45 3.08 20.14
N VAL A 631 4.49 1.90 20.76
CA VAL A 631 3.44 0.88 20.62
C VAL A 631 2.96 0.29 21.96
N TRP A 632 1.72 -0.20 21.97
CA TRP A 632 1.28 -1.14 22.99
C TRP A 632 2.06 -2.45 22.89
N GLU A 633 2.37 -3.04 24.03
CA GLU A 633 3.07 -4.33 24.13
C GLU A 633 2.13 -5.41 24.64
N TRP A 634 2.08 -6.55 23.94
CA TRP A 634 1.43 -7.76 24.45
C TRP A 634 2.15 -8.32 25.68
N CYS A 635 1.40 -8.59 26.74
CA CYS A 635 1.84 -9.36 27.91
C CYS A 635 1.49 -10.86 27.76
N ASP A 636 2.12 -11.69 28.59
CA ASP A 636 1.86 -13.14 28.67
C ASP A 636 0.52 -13.47 29.36
N ASP A 637 0.02 -12.56 30.21
CA ASP A 637 -1.23 -12.72 30.94
C ASP A 637 -2.48 -12.61 30.05
N THR A 638 -3.52 -13.36 30.41
CA THR A 638 -4.87 -13.19 29.85
C THR A 638 -5.90 -12.92 30.93
N GLU A 639 -6.74 -11.90 30.74
CA GLU A 639 -7.92 -11.63 31.56
C GLU A 639 -9.17 -12.30 30.97
N LYS A 640 -10.20 -12.53 31.78
CA LYS A 640 -11.52 -12.94 31.30
C LYS A 640 -12.40 -11.73 31.04
N ALA A 641 -12.85 -11.58 29.80
CA ALA A 641 -13.87 -10.61 29.42
C ALA A 641 -15.25 -10.99 30.00
N ALA A 642 -16.21 -10.07 29.96
CA ALA A 642 -17.53 -10.22 30.59
C ALA A 642 -18.41 -11.31 29.95
N ASP A 643 -18.09 -11.73 28.72
CA ASP A 643 -18.67 -12.88 28.01
C ASP A 643 -18.02 -14.23 28.40
N GLY A 644 -16.94 -14.19 29.19
CA GLY A 644 -16.15 -15.34 29.59
C GLY A 644 -14.99 -15.69 28.66
N ALA A 645 -14.78 -14.96 27.56
CA ALA A 645 -13.66 -15.14 26.65
C ALA A 645 -12.31 -14.79 27.33
N SER A 646 -11.21 -15.36 26.82
CA SER A 646 -9.85 -15.03 27.25
C SER A 646 -9.27 -13.96 26.34
N HIS A 647 -8.90 -12.81 26.91
CA HIS A 647 -8.30 -11.67 26.23
C HIS A 647 -6.86 -11.49 26.74
N GLY A 648 -5.89 -11.33 25.85
CA GLY A 648 -4.52 -10.98 26.24
C GLY A 648 -4.43 -9.53 26.71
N VAL A 649 -3.53 -9.25 27.66
CA VAL A 649 -3.36 -7.93 28.27
C VAL A 649 -2.31 -7.10 27.49
N TRP A 650 -2.54 -5.78 27.37
CA TRP A 650 -1.56 -4.83 26.83
C TRP A 650 -1.12 -3.79 27.86
N ARG A 651 0.12 -3.32 27.75
CA ARG A 651 0.69 -2.17 28.49
C ARG A 651 1.50 -1.26 27.55
N GLY A 652 1.99 -0.12 28.05
CA GLY A 652 2.76 0.88 27.28
C GLY A 652 1.94 2.10 26.90
N GLY A 653 1.43 2.11 25.68
CA GLY A 653 0.75 3.25 25.05
C GLY A 653 1.21 3.40 23.60
N GLY A 654 0.33 3.74 22.66
CA GLY A 654 0.70 3.91 21.26
C GLY A 654 1.00 5.35 20.86
N TRP A 655 1.74 5.55 19.78
CA TRP A 655 1.95 6.86 19.14
C TRP A 655 0.65 7.63 18.84
N ASN A 656 -0.45 6.90 18.64
CA ASN A 656 -1.78 7.42 18.31
C ASN A 656 -2.55 7.94 19.54
N ASP A 657 -2.12 7.55 20.74
CA ASP A 657 -2.86 7.75 21.97
C ASP A 657 -2.49 9.06 22.67
N ASP A 658 -3.34 9.52 23.59
CA ASP A 658 -3.02 10.62 24.48
C ASP A 658 -2.13 10.18 25.66
N SER A 659 -1.61 11.15 26.40
CA SER A 659 -0.82 10.87 27.61
C SER A 659 -1.60 10.14 28.70
N TRP A 660 -2.93 10.17 28.69
CA TRP A 660 -3.76 9.51 29.71
C TRP A 660 -3.83 7.99 29.49
N LEU A 661 -3.67 7.51 28.26
CA LEU A 661 -3.55 6.08 27.97
C LEU A 661 -2.11 5.56 28.18
N CYS A 662 -1.08 6.37 27.94
CA CYS A 662 0.34 5.98 27.93
C CYS A 662 1.00 5.80 29.32
N ARG A 663 0.28 5.25 30.31
CA ARG A 663 0.70 5.27 31.74
C ARG A 663 1.10 3.93 32.30
N ALA A 664 1.97 3.97 33.30
CA ALA A 664 2.50 2.79 33.99
C ALA A 664 1.41 1.81 34.45
N ALA A 665 0.26 2.32 34.94
CA ALA A 665 -0.85 1.53 35.46
C ALA A 665 -2.06 1.35 34.50
N TYR A 666 -2.01 1.90 33.29
CA TYR A 666 -3.11 1.75 32.33
C TYR A 666 -2.94 0.47 31.51
N ARG A 667 -4.06 -0.18 31.15
CA ARG A 667 -4.06 -1.42 30.37
C ARG A 667 -5.27 -1.52 29.46
N TYR A 668 -5.13 -2.32 28.40
CA TYR A 668 -6.22 -2.81 27.58
C TYR A 668 -6.25 -4.35 27.58
N THR A 669 -7.39 -4.95 27.22
CA THR A 669 -7.52 -6.40 27.05
C THR A 669 -8.35 -6.74 25.81
N PHE A 670 -7.73 -7.44 24.85
CA PHE A 670 -8.33 -7.76 23.54
C PHE A 670 -8.21 -9.26 23.20
N PRO A 671 -9.05 -9.78 22.28
CA PRO A 671 -8.91 -11.16 21.79
C PRO A 671 -7.49 -11.41 21.27
N PRO A 672 -6.85 -12.55 21.60
CA PRO A 672 -5.46 -12.85 21.20
C PRO A 672 -5.16 -12.61 19.71
N SER A 673 -6.12 -12.90 18.83
CA SER A 673 -6.01 -12.77 17.37
C SER A 673 -6.02 -11.32 16.84
N TYR A 674 -6.20 -10.32 17.70
CA TYR A 674 -6.33 -8.91 17.32
C TYR A 674 -4.99 -8.31 16.85
N ARG A 675 -5.03 -7.34 15.93
CA ARG A 675 -3.83 -6.74 15.30
C ARG A 675 -4.07 -5.26 15.00
N GLN A 676 -3.14 -4.38 15.36
CA GLN A 676 -3.19 -2.95 15.05
C GLN A 676 -1.82 -2.34 14.74
N PHE A 677 -1.83 -1.22 14.02
CA PHE A 677 -0.63 -0.47 13.59
C PHE A 677 0.08 0.34 14.71
N HIS A 678 -0.26 0.04 15.96
CA HIS A 678 0.29 0.64 17.18
C HIS A 678 0.37 -0.43 18.30
N LEU A 679 0.52 -1.70 17.91
CA LEU A 679 0.53 -2.88 18.80
C LEU A 679 1.65 -3.83 18.36
N GLY A 680 2.65 -3.99 19.23
CA GLY A 680 3.83 -4.83 19.09
C GLY A 680 4.08 -5.69 20.34
N LEU A 681 5.35 -5.91 20.68
CA LEU A 681 5.77 -6.72 21.82
C LEU A 681 7.16 -6.33 22.33
N ARG A 682 7.44 -6.74 23.58
CA ARG A 682 8.77 -6.81 24.21
C ARG A 682 8.97 -8.22 24.76
N LEU A 683 10.20 -8.66 24.95
CA LEU A 683 10.50 -9.97 25.53
C LEU A 683 11.08 -9.87 26.95
N ALA A 684 10.71 -10.82 27.80
CA ALA A 684 11.44 -11.17 29.02
C ALA A 684 12.28 -12.44 28.79
N ARG A 685 13.49 -12.48 29.36
CA ARG A 685 14.36 -13.68 29.40
C ARG A 685 14.54 -14.09 30.86
N VAL A 686 14.11 -15.31 31.18
CA VAL A 686 13.99 -15.83 32.56
C VAL A 686 14.65 -17.20 32.72
N PRO A 687 15.08 -17.60 33.93
CA PRO A 687 15.62 -18.93 34.17
C PRO A 687 14.60 -20.05 33.90
N VAL A 688 15.08 -21.18 33.39
CA VAL A 688 14.27 -22.39 33.20
C VAL A 688 13.80 -22.89 34.57
N GLY A 689 12.48 -23.01 34.73
CA GLY A 689 11.84 -23.54 35.93
C GLY A 689 11.49 -22.51 37.02
N THR A 690 11.66 -21.20 36.79
CA THR A 690 11.18 -20.17 37.72
C THR A 690 9.66 -20.29 37.94
N PRO A 691 9.16 -20.56 39.16
CA PRO A 691 7.74 -20.79 39.40
C PRO A 691 6.89 -19.55 39.15
N SER A 692 5.72 -19.73 38.53
CA SER A 692 4.75 -18.66 38.36
C SER A 692 3.82 -18.56 39.58
N PRO A 693 3.64 -17.37 40.18
CA PRO A 693 2.41 -17.05 40.91
C PRO A 693 1.20 -17.34 40.00
N ALA A 694 0.14 -17.92 40.55
CA ALA A 694 -0.78 -18.74 39.76
C ALA A 694 -1.72 -17.94 38.82
N ALA A 695 -1.38 -17.93 37.53
CA ALA A 695 -2.29 -17.73 36.41
C ALA A 695 -2.28 -19.00 35.52
N LYS A 696 -3.31 -19.20 34.70
CA LYS A 696 -3.60 -20.52 34.09
C LYS A 696 -2.83 -20.74 32.79
N SER A 697 -2.47 -21.99 32.53
CA SER A 697 -1.86 -22.43 31.28
C SER A 697 -2.70 -22.03 30.06
N PRO A 698 -2.07 -21.67 28.92
CA PRO A 698 -2.80 -21.47 27.67
C PRO A 698 -3.49 -22.78 27.23
N PRO A 699 -4.58 -22.71 26.44
CA PRO A 699 -5.13 -23.90 25.81
C PRO A 699 -4.05 -24.53 24.90
N PRO A 700 -3.96 -25.88 24.84
CA PRO A 700 -2.95 -26.54 24.02
C PRO A 700 -3.16 -26.21 22.53
N ALA A 701 -2.06 -26.08 21.79
CA ALA A 701 -2.10 -25.93 20.35
C ALA A 701 -2.94 -27.06 19.74
N VAL A 702 -3.93 -26.70 18.92
CA VAL A 702 -4.91 -27.64 18.37
C VAL A 702 -4.19 -28.63 17.45
N ALA A 703 -4.10 -29.89 17.86
CA ALA A 703 -3.34 -30.92 17.15
C ALA A 703 -3.82 -31.05 15.69
N PRO A 704 -2.89 -31.15 14.71
CA PRO A 704 -3.25 -31.23 13.30
C PRO A 704 -4.07 -32.49 13.01
N PHE A 705 -5.07 -32.37 12.13
CA PHE A 705 -5.89 -33.50 11.70
C PHE A 705 -5.12 -34.38 10.72
N THR A 706 -4.91 -35.66 11.06
CA THR A 706 -3.94 -36.52 10.38
C THR A 706 -4.59 -37.50 9.39
N ASP A 707 -3.78 -38.11 8.53
CA ASP A 707 -4.24 -39.23 7.70
C ASP A 707 -4.62 -40.47 8.53
N ALA A 708 -4.13 -40.59 9.77
CA ALA A 708 -4.61 -41.62 10.71
C ALA A 708 -6.04 -41.32 11.20
N ASP A 709 -6.39 -40.05 11.42
CA ASP A 709 -7.76 -39.64 11.74
C ASP A 709 -8.72 -39.84 10.55
N VAL A 710 -8.25 -39.57 9.33
CA VAL A 710 -8.99 -39.88 8.10
C VAL A 710 -9.36 -41.36 8.03
N GLN A 711 -8.42 -42.27 8.31
CA GLN A 711 -8.70 -43.72 8.30
C GLN A 711 -9.58 -44.15 9.48
N ARG A 712 -9.32 -43.60 10.69
CA ARG A 712 -10.10 -43.87 11.91
C ARG A 712 -11.58 -43.52 11.72
N ILE A 713 -11.86 -42.33 11.18
CA ILE A 713 -13.23 -41.85 11.00
C ILE A 713 -13.90 -42.55 9.80
N ALA A 714 -13.19 -42.77 8.69
CA ALA A 714 -13.74 -43.47 7.53
C ALA A 714 -14.18 -44.92 7.81
N ALA A 715 -13.67 -45.55 8.87
CA ALA A 715 -14.07 -46.89 9.31
C ALA A 715 -15.38 -46.93 10.12
N LEU A 716 -15.98 -45.78 10.45
CA LEU A 716 -17.21 -45.69 11.25
C LEU A 716 -18.49 -45.75 10.37
N PRO A 717 -19.66 -46.12 10.92
CA PRO A 717 -20.95 -45.94 10.24
C PRO A 717 -21.24 -44.46 9.93
N ALA A 718 -21.94 -44.15 8.83
CA ALA A 718 -22.13 -42.78 8.32
C ALA A 718 -22.56 -41.73 9.37
N GLU A 719 -23.55 -42.02 10.22
CA GLU A 719 -23.98 -41.13 11.31
C GLU A 719 -22.82 -40.76 12.26
N GLN A 720 -21.97 -41.73 12.58
CA GLN A 720 -20.78 -41.52 13.41
C GLN A 720 -19.65 -40.83 12.63
N GLN A 721 -19.55 -41.02 11.31
CA GLN A 721 -18.65 -40.23 10.47
C GLN A 721 -19.02 -38.75 10.50
N VAL A 722 -20.30 -38.41 10.33
CA VAL A 722 -20.79 -37.02 10.42
C VAL A 722 -20.51 -36.46 11.81
N GLU A 723 -20.82 -37.19 12.88
CA GLU A 723 -20.61 -36.71 14.24
C GLU A 723 -19.13 -36.50 14.59
N GLU A 724 -18.22 -37.38 14.17
CA GLU A 724 -16.78 -37.17 14.35
C GLU A 724 -16.24 -36.03 13.47
N VAL A 725 -16.67 -35.92 12.20
CA VAL A 725 -16.29 -34.79 11.33
C VAL A 725 -16.81 -33.46 11.87
N ARG A 726 -18.01 -33.43 12.46
CA ARG A 726 -18.60 -32.26 13.11
C ARG A 726 -17.81 -31.84 14.35
N LYS A 727 -17.38 -32.81 15.18
CA LYS A 727 -16.47 -32.55 16.32
C LYS A 727 -15.13 -32.01 15.84
N GLU A 728 -14.52 -32.64 14.84
CA GLU A 728 -13.19 -32.25 14.35
C GLU A 728 -13.21 -30.90 13.63
N LEU A 729 -14.25 -30.59 12.84
CA LEU A 729 -14.46 -29.25 12.30
C LEU A 729 -14.57 -28.23 13.44
N LYS A 730 -15.35 -28.52 14.49
CA LYS A 730 -15.48 -27.62 15.65
C LYS A 730 -14.22 -27.58 16.55
N ARG A 731 -13.36 -28.59 16.50
CA ARG A 731 -12.07 -28.63 17.21
C ARG A 731 -11.03 -27.76 16.51
N LEU A 732 -10.96 -27.85 15.17
CA LEU A 732 -10.06 -27.04 14.33
C LEU A 732 -10.55 -25.60 14.18
N ASN A 733 -11.86 -25.38 14.21
CA ASN A 733 -12.51 -24.07 14.07
C ASN A 733 -13.34 -23.78 15.34
N PRO A 734 -12.76 -23.33 16.47
CA PRO A 734 -13.45 -23.26 17.76
C PRO A 734 -14.67 -22.35 17.82
N LYS A 735 -14.80 -21.41 16.86
CA LYS A 735 -15.93 -20.49 16.73
C LYS A 735 -17.07 -21.05 15.87
N PHE A 736 -16.85 -22.15 15.14
CA PHE A 736 -17.88 -22.82 14.37
C PHE A 736 -19.01 -23.27 15.31
N ASP A 737 -20.25 -22.93 14.98
CA ASP A 737 -21.40 -23.28 15.81
C ASP A 737 -21.60 -24.81 15.92
N GLY A 738 -21.06 -25.57 14.96
CA GLY A 738 -21.15 -27.04 14.90
C GLY A 738 -22.44 -27.53 14.25
N LYS A 739 -23.15 -26.68 13.49
CA LYS A 739 -24.24 -27.08 12.62
C LYS A 739 -23.66 -27.60 11.30
N VAL A 740 -23.86 -28.90 11.07
CA VAL A 740 -23.68 -29.52 9.75
C VAL A 740 -25.01 -30.11 9.32
N GLU A 741 -25.34 -29.97 8.04
CA GLU A 741 -26.50 -30.57 7.39
C GLU A 741 -25.99 -31.71 6.49
N PRO A 742 -26.01 -32.98 6.95
CA PRO A 742 -25.58 -34.12 6.15
C PRO A 742 -26.67 -34.59 5.18
N THR A 743 -26.25 -35.32 4.15
CA THR A 743 -27.12 -36.21 3.38
C THR A 743 -26.50 -37.60 3.43
N ILE A 744 -27.30 -38.61 3.80
CA ILE A 744 -26.85 -39.99 3.98
C ILE A 744 -27.74 -40.90 3.11
N ASP A 745 -27.18 -41.43 2.03
CA ASP A 745 -27.86 -42.38 1.15
C ASP A 745 -27.32 -43.79 1.39
N ASN A 746 -28.22 -44.76 1.64
CA ASN A 746 -27.88 -46.18 1.84
C ASN A 746 -26.76 -46.44 2.88
N GLY A 747 -26.65 -45.59 3.91
CA GLY A 747 -25.63 -45.70 4.96
C GLY A 747 -24.26 -45.11 4.58
N VAL A 748 -24.18 -44.26 3.55
CA VAL A 748 -22.98 -43.52 3.13
C VAL A 748 -23.26 -42.02 3.16
N VAL A 749 -22.33 -41.22 3.70
CA VAL A 749 -22.44 -39.74 3.67
C VAL A 749 -22.16 -39.25 2.25
N THR A 750 -23.20 -38.83 1.54
CA THR A 750 -23.14 -38.36 0.14
C THR A 750 -23.13 -36.84 0.02
N GLY A 751 -23.73 -36.15 0.99
CA GLY A 751 -23.76 -34.69 1.06
C GLY A 751 -23.35 -34.16 2.43
N LEU A 752 -22.75 -32.95 2.45
CA LEU A 752 -22.49 -32.19 3.67
C LEU A 752 -22.60 -30.69 3.36
N LYS A 753 -23.30 -29.96 4.22
CA LYS A 753 -23.42 -28.50 4.16
C LYS A 753 -23.09 -27.86 5.51
N PHE A 754 -22.33 -26.76 5.51
CA PHE A 754 -22.07 -25.93 6.69
C PHE A 754 -21.69 -24.50 6.30
N LEU A 755 -21.83 -23.56 7.23
CA LEU A 755 -21.54 -22.14 7.00
C LEU A 755 -20.06 -21.83 7.22
N THR A 756 -19.45 -21.03 6.32
CA THR A 756 -18.00 -20.71 6.37
C THR A 756 -17.64 -19.45 7.16
N ASP A 757 -18.62 -18.71 7.70
CA ASP A 757 -18.46 -17.50 8.52
C ASP A 757 -17.43 -17.64 9.66
N GLU A 758 -17.32 -18.84 10.22
CA GLU A 758 -16.38 -19.22 11.29
C GLU A 758 -15.69 -20.57 11.00
N VAL A 759 -15.47 -20.90 9.71
CA VAL A 759 -14.72 -22.09 9.28
C VAL A 759 -13.70 -21.72 8.19
N ASP A 760 -12.41 -21.92 8.50
CA ASP A 760 -11.30 -21.84 7.53
C ASP A 760 -10.72 -23.23 7.22
N ASN A 761 -10.62 -24.11 8.21
CA ASN A 761 -9.97 -25.41 8.10
C ASN A 761 -10.98 -26.55 7.91
N ILE A 762 -11.10 -27.02 6.67
CA ILE A 762 -12.01 -28.11 6.26
C ILE A 762 -11.33 -29.49 6.17
N ALA A 763 -10.14 -29.67 6.75
CA ALA A 763 -9.40 -30.95 6.72
C ALA A 763 -10.21 -32.21 7.12
N PRO A 764 -11.15 -32.18 8.09
CA PRO A 764 -11.94 -33.35 8.49
C PRO A 764 -12.84 -33.91 7.40
N VAL A 765 -13.25 -33.09 6.42
CA VAL A 765 -14.10 -33.51 5.30
C VAL A 765 -13.44 -34.64 4.49
N ARG A 766 -12.11 -34.75 4.51
CA ARG A 766 -11.30 -35.83 3.92
C ARG A 766 -11.66 -37.24 4.41
N ALA A 767 -12.31 -37.37 5.58
CA ALA A 767 -12.77 -38.65 6.11
C ALA A 767 -14.00 -39.20 5.37
N LEU A 768 -14.85 -38.34 4.80
CA LEU A 768 -16.12 -38.72 4.16
C LEU A 768 -15.87 -39.26 2.74
N LYS A 769 -15.43 -40.52 2.63
CA LYS A 769 -15.01 -41.13 1.36
C LYS A 769 -16.12 -41.25 0.31
N GLY A 770 -17.38 -41.23 0.72
CA GLY A 770 -18.55 -41.25 -0.16
C GLY A 770 -19.08 -39.87 -0.56
N LEU A 771 -18.46 -38.78 -0.11
CA LEU A 771 -18.98 -37.43 -0.30
C LEU A 771 -18.92 -37.02 -1.79
N VAL A 772 -20.09 -36.71 -2.35
CA VAL A 772 -20.29 -36.28 -3.75
C VAL A 772 -20.87 -34.88 -3.89
N SER A 773 -21.33 -34.26 -2.80
CA SER A 773 -21.77 -32.86 -2.74
C SER A 773 -21.27 -32.17 -1.48
N LEU A 774 -20.66 -30.99 -1.63
CA LEU A 774 -20.20 -30.15 -0.53
C LEU A 774 -20.72 -28.72 -0.70
N ASP A 775 -21.33 -28.16 0.34
CA ASP A 775 -21.81 -26.78 0.36
C ASP A 775 -21.16 -26.02 1.53
N CYS A 776 -20.36 -25.01 1.17
CA CYS A 776 -19.55 -24.21 2.08
C CYS A 776 -19.89 -22.71 1.96
N SER A 777 -21.16 -22.37 1.71
CA SER A 777 -21.62 -20.99 1.60
C SER A 777 -21.42 -20.19 2.89
N ARG A 778 -21.35 -18.86 2.78
CA ARG A 778 -21.49 -17.93 3.92
C ARG A 778 -22.95 -17.65 4.29
N THR A 779 -23.18 -16.90 5.36
CA THR A 779 -24.42 -16.12 5.54
C THR A 779 -24.34 -14.76 4.83
N ASN A 780 -25.49 -14.11 4.65
CA ASN A 780 -25.54 -12.80 3.98
C ASN A 780 -24.80 -11.68 4.75
N GLU A 781 -24.55 -11.85 6.05
CA GLU A 781 -24.10 -10.81 6.98
C GLU A 781 -22.57 -10.77 7.18
N VAL A 782 -21.86 -11.88 7.01
CA VAL A 782 -20.41 -12.01 7.29
C VAL A 782 -19.71 -12.79 6.18
N LYS A 783 -18.53 -12.34 5.72
CA LYS A 783 -17.73 -13.07 4.72
C LYS A 783 -17.21 -14.42 5.25
N GLY A 784 -17.29 -15.48 4.45
CA GLY A 784 -16.81 -16.81 4.79
C GLY A 784 -15.28 -16.91 4.75
N LYS A 785 -14.68 -17.61 5.72
CA LYS A 785 -13.23 -17.62 5.98
C LYS A 785 -12.46 -18.72 5.24
N LEU A 786 -13.17 -19.69 4.66
CA LEU A 786 -12.59 -20.74 3.83
C LEU A 786 -11.80 -20.13 2.67
N SER A 787 -10.51 -20.45 2.61
CA SER A 787 -9.57 -19.98 1.58
C SER A 787 -8.73 -21.12 0.98
N ASP A 788 -8.37 -22.13 1.78
CA ASP A 788 -7.63 -23.31 1.31
C ASP A 788 -8.56 -24.45 0.84
N LEU A 789 -8.45 -24.81 -0.44
CA LEU A 789 -9.13 -25.97 -1.03
C LEU A 789 -8.25 -27.24 -1.06
N SER A 790 -7.00 -27.20 -0.58
CA SER A 790 -6.09 -28.34 -0.57
C SER A 790 -6.66 -29.62 0.07
N PRO A 791 -7.54 -29.56 1.10
CA PRO A 791 -8.17 -30.76 1.64
C PRO A 791 -9.08 -31.51 0.67
N LEU A 792 -9.65 -30.84 -0.33
CA LEU A 792 -10.59 -31.44 -1.29
C LEU A 792 -9.89 -32.20 -2.42
N LYS A 793 -8.57 -32.03 -2.57
CA LYS A 793 -7.78 -32.56 -3.68
C LYS A 793 -7.93 -34.08 -3.82
N GLY A 794 -8.52 -34.51 -4.94
CA GLY A 794 -8.75 -35.93 -5.25
C GLY A 794 -10.00 -36.55 -4.62
N MET A 795 -10.87 -35.77 -3.98
CA MET A 795 -12.20 -36.26 -3.54
C MET A 795 -13.15 -36.47 -4.73
N ALA A 796 -14.14 -37.35 -4.55
CA ALA A 796 -15.12 -37.70 -5.58
C ALA A 796 -16.27 -36.66 -5.74
N LEU A 797 -16.05 -35.40 -5.38
CA LEU A 797 -17.09 -34.36 -5.41
C LEU A 797 -17.60 -34.13 -6.84
N THR A 798 -18.93 -34.16 -6.97
CA THR A 798 -19.66 -33.83 -8.21
C THR A 798 -20.40 -32.50 -8.13
N SER A 799 -20.58 -31.95 -6.92
CA SER A 799 -21.14 -30.62 -6.66
C SER A 799 -20.33 -29.92 -5.58
N LEU A 800 -19.97 -28.66 -5.80
CA LEU A 800 -19.26 -27.81 -4.85
C LEU A 800 -19.81 -26.38 -4.88
N ASN A 801 -20.20 -25.86 -3.71
CA ASN A 801 -20.59 -24.46 -3.53
C ASN A 801 -19.56 -23.71 -2.66
N LEU A 802 -19.00 -22.62 -3.20
CA LEU A 802 -18.01 -21.76 -2.55
C LEU A 802 -18.52 -20.32 -2.38
N GLU A 803 -19.84 -20.17 -2.26
CA GLU A 803 -20.56 -18.90 -2.24
C GLU A 803 -20.14 -17.98 -1.07
N GLY A 804 -19.40 -16.92 -1.40
CA GLY A 804 -18.89 -15.91 -0.45
C GLY A 804 -17.71 -16.34 0.42
N THR A 805 -16.91 -17.29 -0.07
CA THR A 805 -15.64 -17.72 0.55
C THR A 805 -14.46 -16.81 0.16
N ASP A 806 -13.33 -16.90 0.88
CA ASP A 806 -12.08 -16.18 0.57
C ASP A 806 -11.12 -17.00 -0.32
N VAL A 807 -11.67 -17.94 -1.10
CA VAL A 807 -10.93 -18.78 -2.06
C VAL A 807 -10.32 -17.92 -3.17
N THR A 808 -9.10 -18.27 -3.57
CA THR A 808 -8.35 -17.61 -4.66
C THR A 808 -7.76 -18.62 -5.65
N ASP A 809 -7.19 -19.73 -5.15
CA ASP A 809 -6.62 -20.81 -5.96
C ASP A 809 -7.64 -21.94 -6.18
N LEU A 810 -7.93 -22.25 -7.46
CA LEU A 810 -8.74 -23.38 -7.86
C LEU A 810 -7.92 -24.64 -8.22
N SER A 811 -6.59 -24.58 -8.17
CA SER A 811 -5.69 -25.69 -8.52
C SER A 811 -5.97 -27.01 -7.77
N PRO A 812 -6.41 -27.02 -6.49
CA PRO A 812 -6.83 -28.25 -5.81
C PRO A 812 -8.01 -28.98 -6.48
N LEU A 813 -8.83 -28.27 -7.27
CA LEU A 813 -9.98 -28.83 -7.99
C LEU A 813 -9.61 -29.52 -9.31
N LYS A 814 -8.40 -29.29 -9.82
CA LYS A 814 -8.00 -29.70 -11.18
C LYS A 814 -8.15 -31.22 -11.38
N GLY A 815 -9.01 -31.60 -12.32
CA GLY A 815 -9.31 -33.00 -12.66
C GLY A 815 -10.33 -33.71 -11.77
N MET A 816 -10.95 -33.03 -10.80
CA MET A 816 -12.04 -33.61 -9.99
C MET A 816 -13.31 -33.85 -10.82
N PRO A 817 -14.19 -34.80 -10.44
CA PRO A 817 -15.40 -35.16 -11.21
C PRO A 817 -16.57 -34.16 -11.04
N LEU A 818 -16.28 -32.88 -10.83
CA LEU A 818 -17.27 -31.82 -10.60
C LEU A 818 -18.16 -31.62 -11.84
N LYS A 819 -19.47 -31.66 -11.61
CA LYS A 819 -20.55 -31.36 -12.57
C LYS A 819 -21.19 -30.01 -12.28
N TYR A 820 -21.13 -29.56 -11.03
CA TYR A 820 -21.69 -28.28 -10.58
C TYR A 820 -20.64 -27.55 -9.74
N LEU A 821 -20.31 -26.32 -10.13
CA LEU A 821 -19.44 -25.42 -9.36
C LEU A 821 -20.11 -24.04 -9.27
N ARG A 822 -20.14 -23.48 -8.07
CA ARG A 822 -20.56 -22.10 -7.82
C ARG A 822 -19.42 -21.30 -7.21
N LEU A 823 -19.11 -20.17 -7.85
CA LEU A 823 -18.19 -19.14 -7.41
C LEU A 823 -18.97 -17.83 -7.32
N TRP A 824 -18.86 -17.12 -6.20
CA TRP A 824 -19.68 -15.95 -5.90
C TRP A 824 -18.81 -14.78 -5.40
N ASP A 825 -19.48 -13.65 -5.18
CA ASP A 825 -18.94 -12.38 -4.69
C ASP A 825 -17.94 -12.51 -3.54
N ASP A 826 -17.09 -11.51 -3.41
CA ASP A 826 -15.95 -11.43 -2.47
C ASP A 826 -14.82 -12.47 -2.66
N SER A 827 -14.98 -13.53 -3.45
CA SER A 827 -13.88 -14.46 -3.77
C SER A 827 -12.91 -13.87 -4.81
N ASN A 828 -11.61 -13.86 -4.51
CA ASN A 828 -10.59 -13.24 -5.39
C ASN A 828 -10.08 -14.19 -6.49
N VAL A 829 -10.93 -15.10 -6.97
CA VAL A 829 -10.63 -16.00 -8.09
C VAL A 829 -10.48 -15.17 -9.37
N ALA A 830 -9.28 -15.21 -9.96
CA ALA A 830 -8.95 -14.56 -11.23
C ALA A 830 -8.70 -15.55 -12.37
N ASP A 831 -8.22 -16.76 -12.05
CA ASP A 831 -7.84 -17.79 -13.02
C ASP A 831 -8.86 -18.93 -13.05
N LEU A 832 -9.32 -19.27 -14.26
CA LEU A 832 -10.21 -20.42 -14.53
C LEU A 832 -9.46 -21.60 -15.15
N THR A 833 -8.15 -21.50 -15.43
CA THR A 833 -7.32 -22.56 -16.02
C THR A 833 -7.35 -23.88 -15.24
N PRO A 834 -7.47 -23.92 -13.90
CA PRO A 834 -7.69 -25.18 -13.17
C PRO A 834 -8.97 -25.94 -13.56
N LEU A 835 -9.95 -25.28 -14.18
CA LEU A 835 -11.21 -25.87 -14.65
C LEU A 835 -11.12 -26.49 -16.05
N GLU A 836 -10.04 -26.27 -16.79
CA GLU A 836 -9.90 -26.72 -18.18
C GLU A 836 -10.13 -28.24 -18.31
N GLY A 837 -11.01 -28.63 -19.23
CA GLY A 837 -11.35 -30.03 -19.50
C GLY A 837 -12.20 -30.74 -18.43
N MET A 838 -12.56 -30.08 -17.32
CA MET A 838 -13.39 -30.70 -16.27
C MET A 838 -14.82 -31.01 -16.74
N PRO A 839 -15.51 -32.03 -16.16
CA PRO A 839 -16.80 -32.51 -16.64
C PRO A 839 -18.02 -31.63 -16.23
N LEU A 840 -17.80 -30.33 -16.02
CA LEU A 840 -18.82 -29.39 -15.54
C LEU A 840 -20.03 -29.32 -16.49
N LYS A 841 -21.22 -29.31 -15.89
CA LYS A 841 -22.54 -29.16 -16.53
C LYS A 841 -23.19 -27.82 -16.23
N SER A 842 -22.96 -27.29 -15.03
CA SER A 842 -23.24 -25.90 -14.70
C SER A 842 -22.02 -25.26 -14.04
N LEU A 843 -21.68 -24.07 -14.52
CA LEU A 843 -20.75 -23.17 -13.84
C LEU A 843 -21.51 -21.87 -13.54
N LEU A 844 -21.35 -21.38 -12.32
CA LEU A 844 -21.89 -20.11 -11.86
C LEU A 844 -20.72 -19.26 -11.38
N ILE A 845 -20.56 -18.09 -12.00
CA ILE A 845 -19.57 -17.05 -11.73
C ILE A 845 -20.38 -15.78 -11.45
N PHE A 846 -20.44 -15.33 -10.20
CA PHE A 846 -21.24 -14.17 -9.78
C PHE A 846 -20.35 -13.08 -9.16
N ASN A 847 -20.39 -11.87 -9.73
CA ASN A 847 -19.59 -10.68 -9.36
C ASN A 847 -18.06 -10.90 -9.26
N LEU A 848 -17.48 -11.83 -10.04
CA LEU A 848 -16.02 -12.08 -10.02
C LEU A 848 -15.27 -11.02 -10.85
N ARG A 849 -14.96 -9.89 -10.22
CA ARG A 849 -14.35 -8.70 -10.86
C ARG A 849 -12.97 -8.91 -11.49
N HIS A 850 -12.32 -10.04 -11.21
CA HIS A 850 -11.01 -10.40 -11.74
C HIS A 850 -11.06 -11.38 -12.92
N VAL A 851 -12.16 -12.11 -13.11
CA VAL A 851 -12.36 -13.00 -14.27
C VAL A 851 -12.64 -12.16 -15.51
N LYS A 852 -11.84 -12.38 -16.56
CA LYS A 852 -11.97 -11.68 -17.86
C LYS A 852 -11.84 -12.60 -19.08
N ASP A 853 -11.20 -13.75 -18.91
CA ASP A 853 -10.97 -14.73 -19.96
C ASP A 853 -11.85 -15.97 -19.72
N LEU A 854 -12.59 -16.37 -20.75
CA LEU A 854 -13.40 -17.59 -20.76
C LEU A 854 -12.73 -18.72 -21.58
N SER A 855 -11.50 -18.52 -22.08
CA SER A 855 -10.75 -19.53 -22.85
C SER A 855 -10.63 -20.89 -22.15
N PRO A 856 -10.43 -20.98 -20.81
CA PRO A 856 -10.46 -22.26 -20.10
C PRO A 856 -11.80 -23.03 -20.18
N LEU A 857 -12.90 -22.35 -20.52
CA LEU A 857 -14.23 -22.96 -20.68
C LEU A 857 -14.47 -23.55 -22.08
N LYS A 858 -13.56 -23.29 -23.03
CA LYS A 858 -13.72 -23.62 -24.44
C LYS A 858 -13.88 -25.13 -24.66
N GLY A 859 -15.03 -25.52 -25.21
CA GLY A 859 -15.34 -26.92 -25.48
C GLY A 859 -15.69 -27.77 -24.25
N MET A 860 -15.76 -27.18 -23.05
CA MET A 860 -16.26 -27.87 -21.86
C MET A 860 -17.69 -28.38 -22.05
N PRO A 861 -18.11 -29.46 -21.37
CA PRO A 861 -19.40 -30.09 -21.62
C PRO A 861 -20.59 -29.39 -20.90
N LEU A 862 -20.49 -28.07 -20.72
CA LEU A 862 -21.45 -27.19 -20.03
C LEU A 862 -22.81 -27.13 -20.76
N VAL A 863 -23.87 -27.03 -19.97
CA VAL A 863 -25.27 -26.88 -20.42
C VAL A 863 -25.87 -25.56 -19.91
N SER A 864 -25.40 -25.08 -18.76
CA SER A 864 -25.73 -23.75 -18.22
C SER A 864 -24.46 -23.01 -17.81
N LEU A 865 -24.39 -21.73 -18.14
CA LEU A 865 -23.37 -20.80 -17.64
C LEU A 865 -24.07 -19.54 -17.12
N LEU A 866 -23.74 -19.13 -15.90
CA LEU A 866 -23.99 -17.79 -15.39
C LEU A 866 -22.62 -17.14 -15.17
N CYS A 867 -22.38 -15.98 -15.77
CA CYS A 867 -21.10 -15.30 -15.74
C CYS A 867 -21.28 -13.78 -15.62
N ARG A 868 -21.38 -13.28 -14.39
CA ARG A 868 -21.39 -11.85 -14.06
C ARG A 868 -19.98 -11.43 -13.68
N ALA A 869 -19.20 -11.06 -14.69
CA ALA A 869 -17.79 -10.71 -14.60
C ALA A 869 -17.42 -9.74 -15.74
N PRO A 870 -16.34 -8.93 -15.64
CA PRO A 870 -15.94 -7.98 -16.67
C PRO A 870 -15.27 -8.65 -17.89
N VAL A 871 -16.00 -9.57 -18.52
CA VAL A 871 -15.68 -10.27 -19.77
C VAL A 871 -16.19 -9.45 -20.95
N ASP A 872 -15.34 -9.28 -21.96
CA ASP A 872 -15.66 -8.59 -23.22
C ASP A 872 -15.87 -9.57 -24.40
N ASP A 873 -15.25 -10.76 -24.40
CA ASP A 873 -15.26 -11.74 -25.51
C ASP A 873 -16.04 -13.03 -25.19
N LEU A 874 -16.94 -13.43 -26.09
CA LEU A 874 -17.72 -14.67 -26.03
C LEU A 874 -17.22 -15.76 -27.00
N THR A 875 -16.16 -15.51 -27.77
CA THR A 875 -15.58 -16.47 -28.73
C THR A 875 -15.24 -17.83 -28.11
N PRO A 876 -14.77 -17.95 -26.84
CA PRO A 876 -14.59 -19.24 -26.18
C PRO A 876 -15.88 -20.08 -26.04
N LEU A 877 -17.06 -19.44 -25.98
CA LEU A 877 -18.35 -20.12 -25.83
C LEU A 877 -18.94 -20.64 -27.15
N LYS A 878 -18.33 -20.28 -28.28
CA LYS A 878 -18.82 -20.63 -29.61
C LYS A 878 -18.94 -22.16 -29.78
N ASP A 879 -19.97 -22.59 -30.50
CA ASP A 879 -20.28 -23.99 -30.83
C ASP A 879 -20.60 -24.90 -29.61
N MET A 880 -20.52 -24.41 -28.37
CA MET A 880 -20.89 -25.14 -27.16
C MET A 880 -22.40 -25.46 -27.11
N LYS A 881 -22.79 -26.43 -26.27
CA LYS A 881 -24.18 -26.93 -26.16
C LYS A 881 -24.93 -26.33 -24.97
N LEU A 882 -24.65 -25.06 -24.67
CA LEU A 882 -25.40 -24.28 -23.68
C LEU A 882 -26.86 -24.15 -24.10
N THR A 883 -27.78 -24.45 -23.19
CA THR A 883 -29.22 -24.16 -23.31
C THR A 883 -29.64 -22.95 -22.49
N SER A 884 -28.78 -22.49 -21.58
CA SER A 884 -28.99 -21.35 -20.68
C SER A 884 -27.69 -20.55 -20.57
N LEU A 885 -27.77 -19.24 -20.79
CA LEU A 885 -26.66 -18.30 -20.63
C LEU A 885 -27.14 -17.03 -19.93
N ASP A 886 -26.61 -16.75 -18.75
CA ASP A 886 -26.66 -15.44 -18.11
C ASP A 886 -25.27 -14.82 -18.18
N ILE A 887 -25.19 -13.65 -18.82
CA ILE A 887 -24.02 -12.79 -18.91
C ILE A 887 -24.42 -11.35 -18.53
N GLU A 888 -25.37 -11.20 -17.60
CA GLU A 888 -25.75 -9.86 -17.13
C GLU A 888 -24.56 -9.18 -16.43
N GLN A 889 -24.52 -7.85 -16.46
CA GLN A 889 -23.45 -7.06 -15.83
C GLN A 889 -22.03 -7.38 -16.38
N THR A 890 -21.95 -7.90 -17.62
CA THR A 890 -20.69 -8.09 -18.36
C THR A 890 -20.39 -6.90 -19.26
N HIS A 891 -19.20 -6.88 -19.88
CA HIS A 891 -18.82 -5.83 -20.82
C HIS A 891 -19.12 -6.17 -22.30
N VAL A 892 -19.74 -7.32 -22.56
CA VAL A 892 -20.03 -7.83 -23.90
C VAL A 892 -20.73 -6.78 -24.76
N THR A 893 -20.27 -6.71 -26.02
CA THR A 893 -20.84 -5.86 -27.09
C THR A 893 -21.25 -6.67 -28.31
N ASP A 894 -20.49 -7.71 -28.67
CA ASP A 894 -20.77 -8.59 -29.81
C ASP A 894 -21.43 -9.92 -29.36
N LEU A 895 -22.60 -10.21 -29.93
CA LEU A 895 -23.31 -11.48 -29.73
C LEU A 895 -23.06 -12.49 -30.87
N SER A 896 -22.24 -12.17 -31.87
CA SER A 896 -21.95 -13.05 -33.02
C SER A 896 -21.45 -14.45 -32.64
N PRO A 897 -20.66 -14.66 -31.55
CA PRO A 897 -20.29 -16.00 -31.10
C PRO A 897 -21.48 -16.90 -30.69
N LEU A 898 -22.63 -16.30 -30.32
CA LEU A 898 -23.82 -17.04 -29.89
C LEU A 898 -24.70 -17.54 -31.06
N LYS A 899 -24.43 -17.09 -32.28
CA LYS A 899 -25.28 -17.30 -33.45
C LYS A 899 -25.49 -18.80 -33.75
N GLY A 900 -26.73 -19.26 -33.60
CA GLY A 900 -27.12 -20.65 -33.87
C GLY A 900 -26.92 -21.62 -32.70
N MET A 901 -26.51 -21.16 -31.52
CA MET A 901 -26.46 -21.99 -30.31
C MET A 901 -27.87 -22.43 -29.86
N PRO A 902 -28.02 -23.58 -29.17
CA PRO A 902 -29.31 -24.12 -28.75
C PRO A 902 -29.86 -23.44 -27.48
N LEU A 903 -29.61 -22.14 -27.30
CA LEU A 903 -30.06 -21.37 -26.14
C LEU A 903 -31.60 -21.24 -26.12
N GLY A 904 -32.22 -21.72 -25.04
CA GLY A 904 -33.62 -21.49 -24.71
C GLY A 904 -33.81 -20.31 -23.74
N LEU A 905 -32.77 -19.95 -22.99
CA LEU A 905 -32.71 -18.79 -22.10
C LEU A 905 -31.42 -18.01 -22.38
N LEU A 906 -31.55 -16.69 -22.55
CA LEU A 906 -30.44 -15.76 -22.64
C LEU A 906 -30.74 -14.51 -21.78
N MET A 907 -29.80 -14.11 -20.94
CA MET A 907 -29.87 -12.90 -20.12
C MET A 907 -28.62 -12.05 -20.37
N ILE A 908 -28.83 -10.84 -20.92
CA ILE A 908 -27.80 -9.85 -21.29
C ILE A 908 -28.07 -8.47 -20.67
N GLY A 909 -28.70 -8.44 -19.50
CA GLY A 909 -28.99 -7.22 -18.76
C GLY A 909 -27.73 -6.43 -18.36
N GLU A 910 -27.82 -5.12 -18.27
CA GLU A 910 -26.71 -4.20 -17.95
C GLU A 910 -25.45 -4.36 -18.83
N CYS A 911 -25.59 -4.99 -20.01
CA CYS A 911 -24.50 -5.16 -20.97
C CYS A 911 -24.35 -3.96 -21.90
N LYS A 912 -23.16 -3.82 -22.50
CA LYS A 912 -22.87 -2.77 -23.51
C LYS A 912 -23.43 -3.09 -24.90
N THR A 913 -24.07 -4.25 -25.08
CA THR A 913 -24.76 -4.69 -26.30
C THR A 913 -25.80 -3.66 -26.77
N SER A 914 -25.79 -3.38 -28.07
CA SER A 914 -26.80 -2.57 -28.77
C SER A 914 -27.48 -3.27 -29.95
N ASP A 915 -26.89 -4.36 -30.48
CA ASP A 915 -27.42 -5.11 -31.63
C ASP A 915 -27.94 -6.50 -31.23
N LEU A 916 -29.15 -6.84 -31.72
CA LEU A 916 -29.79 -8.15 -31.55
C LEU A 916 -29.75 -9.02 -32.81
N THR A 917 -29.20 -8.52 -33.92
CA THR A 917 -29.11 -9.23 -35.22
C THR A 917 -28.50 -10.64 -35.12
N PRO A 918 -27.45 -10.90 -34.30
CA PRO A 918 -26.92 -12.25 -34.12
C PRO A 918 -27.91 -13.28 -33.57
N LEU A 919 -28.95 -12.85 -32.83
CA LEU A 919 -29.94 -13.74 -32.22
C LEU A 919 -31.06 -14.17 -33.18
N LYS A 920 -31.14 -13.56 -34.37
CA LYS A 920 -32.27 -13.74 -35.29
C LYS A 920 -32.50 -15.22 -35.65
N GLY A 921 -33.66 -15.74 -35.25
CA GLY A 921 -34.07 -17.12 -35.50
C GLY A 921 -33.56 -18.17 -34.50
N MET A 922 -32.92 -17.76 -33.40
CA MET A 922 -32.52 -18.68 -32.32
C MET A 922 -33.75 -19.23 -31.55
N PRO A 923 -33.66 -20.43 -30.93
CA PRO A 923 -34.78 -21.10 -30.26
C PRO A 923 -35.13 -20.53 -28.87
N LEU A 924 -34.84 -19.24 -28.63
CA LEU A 924 -35.01 -18.57 -27.35
C LEU A 924 -36.49 -18.51 -26.93
N LYS A 925 -36.76 -18.94 -25.70
CA LYS A 925 -38.05 -18.83 -25.00
C LYS A 925 -38.05 -17.69 -23.98
N THR A 926 -36.89 -17.40 -23.39
CA THR A 926 -36.69 -16.30 -22.44
C THR A 926 -35.53 -15.44 -22.90
N LEU A 927 -35.74 -14.12 -22.98
CA LEU A 927 -34.72 -13.12 -23.27
C LEU A 927 -34.82 -11.95 -22.27
N ASN A 928 -33.70 -11.58 -21.64
CA ASN A 928 -33.59 -10.38 -20.81
C ASN A 928 -32.56 -9.41 -21.39
N ILE A 929 -32.98 -8.17 -21.66
CA ILE A 929 -32.21 -7.06 -22.23
C ILE A 929 -32.35 -5.78 -21.39
N TRP A 930 -32.69 -5.90 -20.10
CA TRP A 930 -32.89 -4.76 -19.20
C TRP A 930 -31.60 -3.94 -19.03
N GLY A 931 -31.71 -2.62 -18.88
CA GLY A 931 -30.52 -1.75 -18.73
C GLY A 931 -29.57 -1.67 -19.93
N THR A 932 -29.95 -2.17 -21.11
CA THR A 932 -29.09 -2.19 -22.32
C THR A 932 -29.36 -1.00 -23.25
N GLN A 933 -28.41 -0.76 -24.18
CA GLN A 933 -28.52 0.26 -25.24
C GLN A 933 -29.32 -0.22 -26.46
N ILE A 934 -29.99 -1.37 -26.39
CA ILE A 934 -30.81 -1.91 -27.47
C ILE A 934 -32.03 -1.02 -27.72
N GLN A 935 -32.27 -0.74 -29.00
CA GLN A 935 -33.43 0.04 -29.49
C GLN A 935 -34.26 -0.76 -30.50
N ASP A 936 -33.61 -1.43 -31.45
CA ASP A 936 -34.29 -2.21 -32.49
C ASP A 936 -34.67 -3.62 -32.01
N LEU A 937 -35.97 -3.94 -32.08
CA LEU A 937 -36.53 -5.25 -31.78
C LEU A 937 -36.83 -6.08 -33.04
N THR A 938 -36.56 -5.57 -34.25
CA THR A 938 -36.77 -6.27 -35.54
C THR A 938 -36.09 -7.64 -35.61
N PRO A 939 -34.88 -7.87 -35.04
CA PRO A 939 -34.29 -9.21 -34.98
C PRO A 939 -35.12 -10.26 -34.23
N LEU A 940 -36.01 -9.84 -33.31
CA LEU A 940 -36.88 -10.74 -32.53
C LEU A 940 -38.14 -11.18 -33.27
N GLN A 941 -38.47 -10.57 -34.41
CA GLN A 941 -39.73 -10.81 -35.10
C GLN A 941 -39.87 -12.29 -35.53
N GLY A 942 -40.93 -12.94 -35.04
CA GLY A 942 -41.21 -14.35 -35.32
C GLY A 942 -40.43 -15.38 -34.47
N MET A 943 -39.59 -14.94 -33.53
CA MET A 943 -38.91 -15.85 -32.60
C MET A 943 -39.89 -16.48 -31.59
N PRO A 944 -39.62 -17.70 -31.08
CA PRO A 944 -40.52 -18.46 -30.20
C PRO A 944 -40.54 -17.95 -28.73
N LEU A 945 -40.29 -16.66 -28.52
CA LEU A 945 -40.20 -16.05 -27.19
C LEU A 945 -41.52 -16.14 -26.43
N LYS A 946 -41.40 -16.43 -25.14
CA LYS A 946 -42.47 -16.52 -24.14
C LYS A 946 -42.31 -15.50 -23.01
N SER A 947 -41.07 -15.15 -22.67
CA SER A 947 -40.76 -14.09 -21.73
C SER A 947 -39.74 -13.13 -22.34
N LEU A 948 -40.04 -11.84 -22.30
CA LEU A 948 -39.16 -10.78 -22.77
C LEU A 948 -39.08 -9.66 -21.73
N SER A 949 -37.90 -9.37 -21.23
CA SER A 949 -37.68 -8.32 -20.22
C SER A 949 -36.76 -7.24 -20.79
N MET A 950 -37.24 -6.00 -20.81
CA MET A 950 -36.64 -4.82 -21.45
C MET A 950 -36.88 -3.53 -20.64
N PHE A 951 -37.18 -3.64 -19.35
CA PHE A 951 -37.28 -2.47 -18.48
C PHE A 951 -35.91 -1.77 -18.41
N GLU A 952 -35.92 -0.44 -18.30
CA GLU A 952 -34.71 0.40 -18.28
C GLU A 952 -33.80 0.23 -19.53
N SER A 953 -34.33 -0.33 -20.62
CA SER A 953 -33.66 -0.34 -21.94
C SER A 953 -34.01 0.91 -22.76
N SER A 954 -33.31 1.09 -23.88
CA SER A 954 -33.50 2.21 -24.81
C SER A 954 -34.65 2.00 -25.83
N VAL A 955 -35.44 0.94 -25.70
CA VAL A 955 -36.56 0.62 -26.61
C VAL A 955 -37.68 1.67 -26.50
N THR A 956 -38.12 2.22 -27.64
CA THR A 956 -39.25 3.15 -27.73
C THR A 956 -40.42 2.66 -28.61
N ASP A 957 -40.17 1.72 -29.53
CA ASP A 957 -41.19 1.15 -30.43
C ASP A 957 -41.34 -0.37 -30.23
N LEU A 958 -42.58 -0.81 -30.01
CA LEU A 958 -42.94 -2.23 -29.85
C LEU A 958 -43.55 -2.85 -31.12
N SER A 959 -43.59 -2.12 -32.24
CA SER A 959 -44.11 -2.60 -33.53
C SER A 959 -43.51 -3.93 -34.02
N PRO A 960 -42.21 -4.24 -33.81
CA PRO A 960 -41.64 -5.54 -34.15
C PRO A 960 -42.24 -6.74 -33.40
N LEU A 961 -42.87 -6.52 -32.23
CA LEU A 961 -43.48 -7.59 -31.43
C LEU A 961 -44.87 -8.03 -31.95
N LYS A 962 -45.38 -7.38 -33.01
CA LYS A 962 -46.72 -7.63 -33.56
C LYS A 962 -46.86 -9.06 -34.08
N GLY A 963 -47.77 -9.81 -33.46
CA GLY A 963 -48.06 -11.21 -33.79
C GLY A 963 -47.24 -12.25 -33.00
N MET A 964 -46.32 -11.83 -32.13
CA MET A 964 -45.62 -12.73 -31.22
C MET A 964 -46.55 -13.31 -30.14
N GLN A 965 -46.16 -14.44 -29.56
CA GLN A 965 -46.95 -15.23 -28.60
C GLN A 965 -46.36 -15.17 -27.18
N LEU A 966 -45.95 -13.97 -26.76
CA LEU A 966 -45.38 -13.71 -25.43
C LEU A 966 -46.44 -13.98 -24.35
N GLU A 967 -45.99 -14.57 -23.25
CA GLU A 967 -46.80 -14.85 -22.06
C GLU A 967 -46.46 -13.92 -20.89
N SER A 968 -45.25 -13.36 -20.87
CA SER A 968 -44.85 -12.30 -19.94
C SER A 968 -43.97 -11.26 -20.64
N ILE A 969 -44.15 -9.99 -20.29
CA ILE A 969 -43.26 -8.91 -20.71
C ILE A 969 -42.92 -7.98 -19.54
N ARG A 970 -41.70 -7.47 -19.49
CA ARG A 970 -41.33 -6.36 -18.60
C ARG A 970 -40.78 -5.19 -19.41
N LEU A 971 -41.23 -3.97 -19.15
CA LEU A 971 -40.85 -2.77 -19.91
C LEU A 971 -40.98 -1.52 -19.04
N THR A 972 -40.44 -0.39 -19.49
CA THR A 972 -40.63 0.92 -18.83
C THR A 972 -41.70 1.72 -19.60
N PRO A 973 -42.96 1.80 -19.15
CA PRO A 973 -44.06 2.32 -19.99
C PRO A 973 -43.88 3.78 -20.42
N LYS A 974 -43.22 4.61 -19.59
CA LYS A 974 -42.91 6.01 -19.91
C LYS A 974 -41.96 6.19 -21.11
N ASN A 975 -41.17 5.17 -21.46
CA ASN A 975 -40.22 5.21 -22.58
C ASN A 975 -40.86 4.79 -23.92
N ILE A 976 -41.99 4.08 -23.89
CA ILE A 976 -42.65 3.58 -25.11
C ILE A 976 -43.46 4.70 -25.77
N THR A 977 -43.05 5.09 -26.97
CA THR A 977 -43.73 6.09 -27.80
C THR A 977 -44.62 5.46 -28.87
N GLN A 978 -44.36 4.21 -29.28
CA GLN A 978 -45.08 3.52 -30.34
C GLN A 978 -45.35 2.03 -30.00
N GLY A 979 -46.51 1.53 -30.43
CA GLY A 979 -46.84 0.08 -30.38
C GLY A 979 -47.28 -0.47 -29.02
N LEU A 980 -47.51 0.37 -27.99
CA LEU A 980 -47.97 -0.11 -26.68
C LEU A 980 -49.37 -0.77 -26.75
N ASP A 981 -50.20 -0.36 -27.69
CA ASP A 981 -51.49 -0.95 -28.05
C ASP A 981 -51.39 -2.41 -28.55
N ILE A 982 -50.24 -2.79 -29.12
CA ILE A 982 -49.98 -4.15 -29.62
C ILE A 982 -49.96 -5.14 -28.46
N LEU A 983 -49.38 -4.75 -27.32
CA LEU A 983 -49.42 -5.55 -26.09
C LEU A 983 -50.85 -5.69 -25.57
N ARG A 984 -51.68 -4.64 -25.70
CA ARG A 984 -53.08 -4.63 -25.28
C ARG A 984 -53.97 -5.56 -26.14
N GLY A 985 -53.59 -5.78 -27.40
CA GLY A 985 -54.20 -6.78 -28.28
C GLY A 985 -53.66 -8.22 -28.12
N MET A 986 -52.57 -8.43 -27.37
CA MET A 986 -51.84 -9.70 -27.33
C MET A 986 -52.48 -10.70 -26.36
N LYS A 987 -53.46 -11.48 -26.84
CA LYS A 987 -54.23 -12.47 -26.04
C LYS A 987 -53.41 -13.56 -25.33
N SER A 988 -52.14 -13.79 -25.72
CA SER A 988 -51.25 -14.73 -25.04
C SER A 988 -50.65 -14.17 -23.74
N LEU A 989 -50.66 -12.85 -23.58
CA LEU A 989 -49.92 -12.12 -22.56
C LEU A 989 -50.62 -12.24 -21.20
N LYS A 990 -50.04 -13.02 -20.29
CA LYS A 990 -50.57 -13.29 -18.95
C LYS A 990 -50.19 -12.18 -17.98
N THR A 991 -48.93 -11.73 -18.01
CA THR A 991 -48.42 -10.72 -17.09
C THR A 991 -47.62 -9.61 -17.77
N ILE A 992 -47.70 -8.41 -17.18
CA ILE A 992 -46.93 -7.23 -17.55
C ILE A 992 -46.28 -6.68 -16.28
N GLY A 993 -44.97 -6.41 -16.31
CA GLY A 993 -44.23 -5.82 -15.19
C GLY A 993 -43.38 -4.61 -15.61
N ILE A 994 -42.89 -3.85 -14.64
CA ILE A 994 -42.17 -2.59 -14.90
C ILE A 994 -40.78 -2.45 -14.27
N HIS A 995 -40.34 -3.41 -13.44
CA HIS A 995 -38.99 -3.50 -12.88
C HIS A 995 -38.62 -4.97 -12.59
N PHE A 996 -37.43 -5.21 -12.03
CA PHE A 996 -36.93 -6.52 -11.61
C PHE A 996 -37.72 -7.19 -10.47
N PHE A 997 -38.19 -6.41 -9.48
CA PHE A 997 -38.87 -6.96 -8.29
C PHE A 997 -40.24 -7.58 -8.61
N PRO A 998 -40.61 -8.72 -7.96
CA PRO A 998 -41.84 -9.47 -8.28
C PRO A 998 -43.13 -8.69 -7.96
N GLU A 999 -43.09 -7.77 -7.00
CA GLU A 999 -44.23 -6.93 -6.59
C GLU A 999 -44.72 -5.96 -7.68
N LYS A 1000 -43.89 -5.68 -8.69
CA LYS A 1000 -44.20 -4.79 -9.82
C LYS A 1000 -44.47 -5.58 -11.10
N ILE A 1001 -45.19 -6.70 -10.97
CA ILE A 1001 -45.70 -7.56 -12.04
C ILE A 1001 -47.19 -7.80 -11.77
N TRP A 1002 -48.03 -7.52 -12.76
CA TRP A 1002 -49.49 -7.69 -12.64
C TRP A 1002 -50.02 -8.63 -13.72
N PRO A 1003 -51.19 -9.27 -13.51
CA PRO A 1003 -51.99 -9.81 -14.59
C PRO A 1003 -52.23 -8.72 -15.66
N ALA A 1004 -52.14 -9.07 -16.94
CA ALA A 1004 -52.17 -8.08 -18.02
C ALA A 1004 -53.42 -7.17 -17.99
N ALA A 1005 -54.58 -7.71 -17.57
CA ALA A 1005 -55.81 -6.93 -17.39
C ALA A 1005 -55.70 -5.85 -16.29
N GLU A 1006 -55.10 -6.17 -15.14
CA GLU A 1006 -54.89 -5.22 -14.04
C GLU A 1006 -53.88 -4.14 -14.45
N PHE A 1007 -52.80 -4.51 -15.17
CA PHE A 1007 -51.86 -3.53 -15.72
C PHE A 1007 -52.57 -2.48 -16.60
N TRP A 1008 -53.49 -2.90 -17.48
CA TRP A 1008 -54.23 -1.94 -18.32
C TRP A 1008 -55.19 -1.06 -17.51
N GLU A 1009 -55.83 -1.59 -16.46
CA GLU A 1009 -56.66 -0.79 -15.56
C GLU A 1009 -55.84 0.31 -14.85
N ARG A 1010 -54.64 -0.04 -14.37
CA ARG A 1010 -53.68 0.90 -13.75
C ARG A 1010 -53.13 1.91 -14.76
N TYR A 1011 -52.83 1.46 -15.98
CA TYR A 1011 -52.34 2.32 -17.06
C TYR A 1011 -53.39 3.36 -17.48
N ASP A 1012 -54.66 2.96 -17.60
CA ASP A 1012 -55.77 3.87 -17.96
C ASP A 1012 -56.08 4.88 -16.84
N LYS A 1013 -55.88 4.50 -15.57
CA LYS A 1013 -55.87 5.44 -14.42
C LYS A 1013 -54.69 6.41 -14.43
N GLY A 1014 -53.67 6.17 -15.25
CA GLY A 1014 -52.47 6.99 -15.36
C GLY A 1014 -51.39 6.68 -14.32
N GLU A 1015 -51.46 5.55 -13.60
CA GLU A 1015 -50.53 5.19 -12.51
C GLU A 1015 -49.05 5.12 -12.95
N PHE A 1016 -48.79 4.94 -14.25
CA PHE A 1016 -47.44 4.83 -14.83
C PHE A 1016 -46.96 6.09 -15.58
N GLY A 1017 -47.77 7.17 -15.58
CA GLY A 1017 -47.51 8.40 -16.31
C GLY A 1017 -47.78 8.30 -17.82
N LYS A 1018 -48.24 9.41 -18.43
CA LYS A 1018 -48.28 9.53 -19.89
C LYS A 1018 -46.90 9.88 -20.42
N ALA A 1019 -46.49 9.27 -21.53
CA ALA A 1019 -45.29 9.66 -22.26
C ALA A 1019 -45.35 11.16 -22.58
N ALA A 1020 -44.34 11.91 -22.13
CA ALA A 1020 -44.27 13.34 -22.38
C ALA A 1020 -43.88 13.58 -23.85
N ALA A 1021 -44.74 14.26 -24.61
CA ALA A 1021 -44.39 14.72 -25.94
C ALA A 1021 -43.11 15.59 -25.86
N PRO A 1022 -42.16 15.45 -26.82
CA PRO A 1022 -40.87 16.15 -26.75
C PRO A 1022 -41.06 17.65 -26.91
N ALA A 1023 -41.12 18.37 -25.79
CA ALA A 1023 -40.98 19.82 -25.77
C ALA A 1023 -39.56 20.19 -26.23
N PRO A 1024 -39.39 21.21 -27.11
CA PRO A 1024 -38.08 21.62 -27.57
C PRO A 1024 -37.28 22.22 -26.40
N VAL A 1025 -36.21 21.54 -26.00
CA VAL A 1025 -35.26 22.02 -24.99
C VAL A 1025 -34.23 22.91 -25.67
N ALA A 1026 -33.91 24.03 -25.03
CA ALA A 1026 -33.09 25.08 -25.63
C ALA A 1026 -31.59 24.75 -25.67
N ASP A 1027 -30.90 25.54 -26.50
CA ASP A 1027 -29.44 25.70 -26.64
C ASP A 1027 -28.66 25.86 -25.29
N THR A 1028 -29.37 26.11 -24.18
CA THR A 1028 -28.80 26.25 -22.82
C THR A 1028 -28.21 24.95 -22.26
N ASP A 1029 -28.94 23.83 -22.34
CA ASP A 1029 -28.48 22.55 -21.78
C ASP A 1029 -27.25 22.02 -22.55
N ARG A 1030 -27.15 22.35 -23.84
CA ARG A 1030 -25.96 22.10 -24.67
C ARG A 1030 -24.78 22.97 -24.26
N LYS A 1031 -24.97 24.28 -24.07
CA LYS A 1031 -23.90 25.19 -23.65
C LYS A 1031 -23.35 24.87 -22.26
N ALA A 1032 -24.20 24.46 -21.33
CA ALA A 1032 -23.77 23.98 -20.03
C ALA A 1032 -22.95 22.69 -20.13
N ALA A 1033 -23.40 21.73 -20.95
CA ALA A 1033 -22.66 20.50 -21.24
C ALA A 1033 -21.29 20.79 -21.89
N GLU A 1034 -21.24 21.64 -22.91
CA GLU A 1034 -20.00 22.02 -23.60
C GLU A 1034 -19.02 22.75 -22.67
N TYR A 1035 -19.52 23.63 -21.79
CA TYR A 1035 -18.71 24.26 -20.74
C TYR A 1035 -18.09 23.21 -19.80
N VAL A 1036 -18.89 22.32 -19.20
CA VAL A 1036 -18.41 21.28 -18.27
C VAL A 1036 -17.32 20.42 -18.92
N LEU A 1037 -17.55 19.97 -20.15
CA LEU A 1037 -16.62 19.12 -20.89
C LEU A 1037 -15.35 19.89 -21.30
N SER A 1038 -15.45 21.19 -21.58
CA SER A 1038 -14.28 22.03 -21.92
C SER A 1038 -13.30 22.20 -20.74
N ILE A 1039 -13.80 22.14 -19.49
CA ILE A 1039 -12.97 22.22 -18.28
C ILE A 1039 -12.63 20.84 -17.69
N GLY A 1040 -12.89 19.75 -18.40
CA GLY A 1040 -12.55 18.38 -17.98
C GLY A 1040 -13.49 17.76 -16.93
N GLY A 1041 -14.71 18.27 -16.82
CA GLY A 1041 -15.78 17.61 -16.06
C GLY A 1041 -16.50 16.52 -16.86
N GLU A 1042 -17.50 15.91 -16.25
CA GLU A 1042 -18.36 14.89 -16.86
C GLU A 1042 -19.85 15.20 -16.68
N ILE A 1043 -20.69 14.65 -17.54
CA ILE A 1043 -22.15 14.89 -17.53
C ILE A 1043 -22.96 13.63 -17.79
N THR A 1044 -24.22 13.62 -17.33
CA THR A 1044 -25.25 12.68 -17.78
C THR A 1044 -26.43 13.47 -18.36
N VAL A 1045 -26.99 12.96 -19.45
CA VAL A 1045 -28.09 13.59 -20.19
C VAL A 1045 -29.32 12.68 -20.22
N ASN A 1046 -30.52 13.26 -20.39
CA ASN A 1046 -31.79 12.55 -20.58
C ASN A 1046 -32.14 11.52 -19.48
N GLU A 1047 -31.78 11.77 -18.22
CA GLU A 1047 -32.02 10.90 -17.05
C GLU A 1047 -31.28 9.54 -17.04
N GLN A 1048 -30.87 8.99 -18.19
CA GLN A 1048 -30.25 7.66 -18.30
C GLN A 1048 -29.14 7.65 -19.37
N GLY A 1049 -27.94 7.21 -18.99
CA GLY A 1049 -26.81 7.00 -19.91
C GLY A 1049 -25.45 6.98 -19.20
N PRO A 1050 -24.38 6.48 -19.84
CA PRO A 1050 -23.02 6.55 -19.31
C PRO A 1050 -22.51 8.01 -19.31
N ALA A 1051 -21.66 8.34 -18.34
CA ALA A 1051 -21.11 9.69 -18.19
C ALA A 1051 -20.30 10.11 -19.43
N ILE A 1052 -20.70 11.20 -20.07
CA ILE A 1052 -20.03 11.79 -21.23
C ILE A 1052 -18.83 12.62 -20.73
N LYS A 1053 -17.66 12.42 -21.34
CA LYS A 1053 -16.39 13.09 -20.97
C LYS A 1053 -15.68 13.79 -22.15
N ALA A 1054 -16.32 13.90 -23.30
CA ALA A 1054 -15.80 14.61 -24.48
C ALA A 1054 -16.94 15.26 -25.28
N VAL A 1055 -16.72 16.48 -25.78
CA VAL A 1055 -17.72 17.24 -26.57
C VAL A 1055 -18.12 16.49 -27.86
N THR A 1056 -17.22 15.71 -28.44
CA THR A 1056 -17.47 14.83 -29.60
C THR A 1056 -18.55 13.78 -29.36
N ASN A 1057 -18.82 13.45 -28.10
CA ASN A 1057 -19.73 12.39 -27.69
C ASN A 1057 -21.08 12.94 -27.20
N LEU A 1058 -21.31 14.25 -27.31
CA LEU A 1058 -22.64 14.82 -27.11
C LEU A 1058 -23.61 14.32 -28.19
N PRO A 1059 -24.88 14.04 -27.85
CA PRO A 1059 -25.91 13.81 -28.86
C PRO A 1059 -25.97 14.98 -29.84
N ARG A 1060 -26.20 14.70 -31.13
CA ARG A 1060 -26.40 15.74 -32.15
C ARG A 1060 -27.76 16.42 -32.03
N GLU A 1061 -28.75 15.68 -31.53
CA GLU A 1061 -30.11 16.15 -31.30
C GLU A 1061 -30.21 16.94 -29.97
N ALA A 1062 -31.40 17.49 -29.69
CA ALA A 1062 -31.65 18.18 -28.42
C ALA A 1062 -31.68 17.16 -27.25
N PHE A 1063 -31.03 17.51 -26.15
CA PHE A 1063 -30.99 16.69 -24.93
C PHE A 1063 -31.22 17.57 -23.70
N ARG A 1064 -31.55 16.92 -22.58
CA ARG A 1064 -31.66 17.52 -21.25
C ARG A 1064 -30.39 17.26 -20.48
N LEU A 1065 -29.77 18.29 -19.88
CA LEU A 1065 -28.66 18.10 -18.96
C LEU A 1065 -29.22 17.72 -17.58
N THR A 1066 -28.92 16.52 -17.09
CA THR A 1066 -29.55 15.95 -15.88
C THR A 1066 -28.58 15.69 -14.73
N TRP A 1067 -27.29 15.48 -14.99
CA TRP A 1067 -26.24 15.37 -13.96
C TRP A 1067 -24.92 16.01 -14.43
N VAL A 1068 -24.17 16.59 -13.50
CA VAL A 1068 -22.86 17.25 -13.73
C VAL A 1068 -21.87 16.90 -12.62
N GLY A 1069 -20.71 16.36 -13.02
CA GLY A 1069 -19.59 16.04 -12.14
C GLY A 1069 -18.39 16.96 -12.39
N LEU A 1070 -18.05 17.78 -11.39
CA LEU A 1070 -16.85 18.63 -11.36
C LEU A 1070 -16.01 18.48 -10.07
N PRO A 1071 -15.85 17.27 -9.48
CA PRO A 1071 -15.12 17.09 -8.23
C PRO A 1071 -13.66 17.53 -8.34
N ASN A 1072 -13.21 18.27 -7.33
CA ASN A 1072 -11.90 18.89 -7.15
C ASN A 1072 -11.43 19.80 -8.31
N ASN A 1073 -12.31 20.17 -9.24
CA ASN A 1073 -11.95 20.87 -10.46
C ASN A 1073 -11.65 22.37 -10.21
N LYS A 1074 -10.37 22.74 -10.34
CA LYS A 1074 -9.89 24.11 -10.07
C LYS A 1074 -10.12 25.10 -11.23
N GLN A 1075 -10.66 24.65 -12.37
CA GLN A 1075 -11.03 25.51 -13.51
C GLN A 1075 -12.46 26.05 -13.40
N VAL A 1076 -13.28 25.50 -12.49
CA VAL A 1076 -14.62 26.04 -12.19
C VAL A 1076 -14.48 27.44 -11.59
N THR A 1077 -15.27 28.39 -12.07
CA THR A 1077 -15.33 29.76 -11.52
C THR A 1077 -16.77 30.16 -11.26
N ASP A 1078 -16.99 31.15 -10.38
CA ASP A 1078 -18.32 31.69 -10.10
C ASP A 1078 -19.03 32.18 -11.37
N ALA A 1079 -18.30 32.88 -12.26
CA ALA A 1079 -18.80 33.30 -13.56
C ALA A 1079 -19.10 32.11 -14.50
N GLY A 1080 -18.36 31.02 -14.39
CA GLY A 1080 -18.61 29.79 -15.14
C GLY A 1080 -19.91 29.08 -14.73
N LEU A 1081 -20.34 29.20 -13.46
CA LEU A 1081 -21.65 28.67 -13.02
C LEU A 1081 -22.84 29.35 -13.70
N ALA A 1082 -22.66 30.52 -14.33
CA ALA A 1082 -23.68 31.16 -15.16
C ALA A 1082 -24.16 30.27 -16.33
N ALA A 1083 -23.37 29.28 -16.76
CA ALA A 1083 -23.77 28.31 -17.78
C ALA A 1083 -25.00 27.49 -17.37
N PHE A 1084 -25.19 27.20 -16.07
CA PHE A 1084 -26.29 26.37 -15.56
C PHE A 1084 -27.61 27.14 -15.32
N LYS A 1085 -27.60 28.47 -15.46
CA LYS A 1085 -28.68 29.36 -15.03
C LYS A 1085 -30.08 28.99 -15.55
N ASP A 1086 -30.15 28.46 -16.78
CA ASP A 1086 -31.41 28.10 -17.44
C ASP A 1086 -31.60 26.57 -17.57
N CYS A 1087 -30.72 25.75 -16.95
CA CYS A 1087 -30.72 24.28 -17.02
C CYS A 1087 -31.77 23.63 -16.10
N LYS A 1088 -33.05 23.83 -16.42
CA LYS A 1088 -34.20 23.43 -15.59
C LYS A 1088 -34.37 21.92 -15.38
N ASN A 1089 -33.61 21.09 -16.10
CA ASN A 1089 -33.62 19.62 -15.97
C ASN A 1089 -32.50 19.09 -15.05
N LEU A 1090 -31.61 19.94 -14.54
CA LEU A 1090 -30.45 19.51 -13.75
C LEU A 1090 -30.91 18.92 -12.40
N GLY A 1091 -30.75 17.60 -12.25
CA GLY A 1091 -31.09 16.85 -11.04
C GLY A 1091 -29.92 16.69 -10.07
N GLY A 1092 -28.69 16.59 -10.57
CA GLY A 1092 -27.50 16.50 -9.72
C GLY A 1092 -26.34 17.36 -10.16
N LEU A 1093 -25.65 17.98 -9.19
CA LEU A 1093 -24.48 18.82 -9.41
C LEU A 1093 -23.44 18.60 -8.31
N GLN A 1094 -22.24 18.17 -8.70
CA GLN A 1094 -21.10 17.99 -7.79
C GLN A 1094 -20.01 19.03 -8.04
N LEU A 1095 -19.70 19.82 -7.01
CA LEU A 1095 -18.71 20.91 -7.00
C LEU A 1095 -17.70 20.77 -5.84
N GLU A 1096 -17.54 19.55 -5.29
CA GLU A 1096 -16.56 19.24 -4.23
C GLU A 1096 -15.19 19.88 -4.51
N GLY A 1097 -14.62 20.62 -3.56
CA GLY A 1097 -13.30 21.22 -3.66
C GLY A 1097 -13.12 22.25 -4.79
N ALA A 1098 -14.18 22.65 -5.50
CA ALA A 1098 -14.13 23.71 -6.51
C ALA A 1098 -13.94 25.08 -5.83
N PRO A 1099 -13.25 26.05 -6.46
CA PRO A 1099 -12.99 27.37 -5.87
C PRO A 1099 -14.20 28.32 -6.00
N VAL A 1100 -15.41 27.79 -5.84
CA VAL A 1100 -16.71 28.47 -5.90
C VAL A 1100 -16.99 29.22 -4.60
N THR A 1101 -17.66 30.37 -4.71
CA THR A 1101 -18.12 31.23 -3.61
C THR A 1101 -19.63 31.47 -3.72
N ASP A 1102 -20.19 32.24 -2.77
CA ASP A 1102 -21.59 32.68 -2.80
C ASP A 1102 -21.97 33.40 -4.11
N ALA A 1103 -21.02 34.07 -4.76
CA ALA A 1103 -21.22 34.76 -6.02
C ALA A 1103 -21.51 33.81 -7.19
N GLY A 1104 -21.09 32.54 -7.12
CA GLY A 1104 -21.43 31.52 -8.11
C GLY A 1104 -22.82 30.92 -7.91
N LEU A 1105 -23.23 30.73 -6.65
CA LEU A 1105 -24.52 30.10 -6.30
C LEU A 1105 -25.75 30.92 -6.72
N ILE A 1106 -25.62 32.23 -6.95
CA ILE A 1106 -26.69 33.07 -7.50
C ILE A 1106 -27.21 32.56 -8.85
N HIS A 1107 -26.38 31.85 -9.62
CA HIS A 1107 -26.75 31.26 -10.90
C HIS A 1107 -27.59 29.98 -10.76
N LEU A 1108 -27.56 29.31 -9.61
CA LEU A 1108 -28.32 28.07 -9.36
C LEU A 1108 -29.70 28.31 -8.73
N LYS A 1109 -30.05 29.57 -8.41
CA LYS A 1109 -31.28 29.94 -7.69
C LYS A 1109 -32.59 29.43 -8.31
N ASP A 1110 -32.62 29.27 -9.63
CA ASP A 1110 -33.78 28.84 -10.42
C ASP A 1110 -33.79 27.31 -10.64
N GLY A 1111 -32.75 26.61 -10.14
CA GLY A 1111 -32.47 25.17 -10.24
C GLY A 1111 -33.39 24.26 -9.39
N THR A 1112 -34.69 24.57 -9.35
CA THR A 1112 -35.76 23.84 -8.61
C THR A 1112 -35.95 22.36 -9.03
N GLY A 1113 -35.15 21.86 -9.97
CA GLY A 1113 -35.05 20.45 -10.34
C GLY A 1113 -34.10 19.62 -9.47
N LEU A 1114 -33.15 20.26 -8.77
CA LEU A 1114 -32.06 19.57 -8.06
C LEU A 1114 -32.57 18.62 -6.95
N THR A 1115 -32.15 17.35 -7.07
CA THR A 1115 -32.30 16.29 -6.07
C THR A 1115 -30.98 15.99 -5.35
N GLY A 1116 -29.83 16.21 -5.98
CA GLY A 1116 -28.50 16.06 -5.37
C GLY A 1116 -27.61 17.28 -5.55
N LEU A 1117 -27.00 17.77 -4.47
CA LEU A 1117 -26.04 18.85 -4.51
C LEU A 1117 -24.86 18.60 -3.57
N ASP A 1118 -23.64 18.72 -4.10
CA ASP A 1118 -22.40 18.60 -3.34
C ASP A 1118 -21.55 19.87 -3.48
N LEU A 1119 -21.29 20.51 -2.35
CA LEU A 1119 -20.49 21.73 -2.19
C LEU A 1119 -19.34 21.52 -1.18
N CYS A 1120 -18.94 20.28 -0.89
CA CYS A 1120 -17.93 19.99 0.13
C CYS A 1120 -16.60 20.73 -0.14
N GLY A 1121 -16.01 21.36 0.87
CA GLY A 1121 -14.74 22.10 0.75
C GLY A 1121 -14.75 23.33 -0.19
N THR A 1122 -15.93 23.81 -0.61
CA THR A 1122 -16.07 25.09 -1.33
C THR A 1122 -16.01 26.29 -0.38
N LYS A 1123 -15.90 27.51 -0.91
CA LYS A 1123 -15.90 28.76 -0.11
C LYS A 1123 -17.31 29.35 0.07
N VAL A 1124 -18.32 28.49 0.09
CA VAL A 1124 -19.73 28.88 0.29
C VAL A 1124 -20.00 29.20 1.76
N THR A 1125 -20.85 30.20 1.97
CA THR A 1125 -21.38 30.65 3.26
C THR A 1125 -22.92 30.62 3.24
N ASP A 1126 -23.54 31.00 4.36
CA ASP A 1126 -24.99 31.17 4.48
C ASP A 1126 -25.60 32.07 3.38
N ALA A 1127 -24.85 33.08 2.90
CA ALA A 1127 -25.32 34.01 1.89
C ALA A 1127 -25.52 33.34 0.51
N GLY A 1128 -24.65 32.41 0.13
CA GLY A 1128 -24.80 31.63 -1.10
C GLY A 1128 -25.93 30.61 -0.97
N LEU A 1129 -26.07 29.97 0.20
CA LEU A 1129 -27.17 29.04 0.49
C LEU A 1129 -28.55 29.71 0.43
N ALA A 1130 -28.65 31.01 0.74
CA ALA A 1130 -29.90 31.77 0.60
C ALA A 1130 -30.46 31.81 -0.84
N HIS A 1131 -29.61 31.61 -1.86
CA HIS A 1131 -30.06 31.46 -3.25
C HIS A 1131 -30.71 30.10 -3.53
N LEU A 1132 -30.31 29.05 -2.81
CA LEU A 1132 -30.73 27.65 -3.06
C LEU A 1132 -32.07 27.26 -2.43
N LYS A 1133 -32.71 28.14 -1.66
CA LYS A 1133 -34.00 27.91 -0.96
C LYS A 1133 -35.16 27.39 -1.83
N GLY A 1134 -35.06 27.45 -3.16
CA GLY A 1134 -36.04 26.89 -4.09
C GLY A 1134 -35.85 25.38 -4.37
N CYS A 1135 -34.75 24.77 -3.94
CA CYS A 1135 -34.37 23.39 -4.27
C CYS A 1135 -35.05 22.35 -3.34
N THR A 1136 -36.37 22.46 -3.14
CA THR A 1136 -37.14 21.63 -2.17
C THR A 1136 -37.22 20.13 -2.53
N LYS A 1137 -36.67 19.73 -3.68
CA LYS A 1137 -36.56 18.34 -4.14
C LYS A 1137 -35.28 17.62 -3.67
N LEU A 1138 -34.36 18.32 -3.00
CA LEU A 1138 -33.10 17.72 -2.52
C LEU A 1138 -33.36 16.48 -1.65
N THR A 1139 -32.81 15.34 -2.08
CA THR A 1139 -32.68 14.09 -1.33
C THR A 1139 -31.26 13.91 -0.79
N TYR A 1140 -30.27 14.60 -1.37
CA TYR A 1140 -28.86 14.50 -1.01
C TYR A 1140 -28.22 15.91 -1.00
N LEU A 1141 -27.63 16.30 0.13
CA LEU A 1141 -26.95 17.59 0.30
C LEU A 1141 -25.64 17.43 1.07
N GLN A 1142 -24.52 17.84 0.47
CA GLN A 1142 -23.19 17.82 1.11
C GLN A 1142 -22.65 19.25 1.27
N LEU A 1143 -22.38 19.64 2.51
CA LEU A 1143 -21.86 20.96 2.91
C LEU A 1143 -20.62 20.84 3.81
N GLY A 1144 -20.00 19.66 3.91
CA GLY A 1144 -18.83 19.44 4.77
C GLY A 1144 -17.66 20.37 4.39
N ASP A 1145 -16.89 20.83 5.37
CA ASP A 1145 -15.80 21.81 5.20
C ASP A 1145 -16.21 23.18 4.58
N THR A 1146 -17.51 23.51 4.53
CA THR A 1146 -17.99 24.86 4.15
C THR A 1146 -18.08 25.80 5.36
N GLN A 1147 -18.21 27.11 5.11
CA GLN A 1147 -18.38 28.13 6.17
C GLN A 1147 -19.85 28.32 6.58
N THR A 1148 -20.67 27.28 6.44
CA THR A 1148 -22.10 27.29 6.78
C THR A 1148 -22.34 27.31 8.30
N THR A 1149 -23.35 28.08 8.74
CA THR A 1149 -23.84 28.16 10.12
C THR A 1149 -25.32 27.75 10.22
N ASP A 1150 -25.89 27.81 11.43
CA ASP A 1150 -27.32 27.63 11.70
C ASP A 1150 -28.22 28.51 10.81
N ALA A 1151 -27.74 29.68 10.37
CA ALA A 1151 -28.49 30.59 9.51
C ALA A 1151 -28.64 30.04 8.08
N GLY A 1152 -27.57 29.52 7.47
CA GLY A 1152 -27.61 28.95 6.12
C GLY A 1152 -28.46 27.70 6.03
N LEU A 1153 -28.39 26.83 7.06
CA LEU A 1153 -29.23 25.63 7.14
C LEU A 1153 -30.74 25.96 7.21
N SER A 1154 -31.12 27.14 7.71
CA SER A 1154 -32.53 27.58 7.77
C SER A 1154 -33.20 27.69 6.39
N HIS A 1155 -32.42 27.82 5.31
CA HIS A 1155 -32.91 27.90 3.94
C HIS A 1155 -33.38 26.55 3.37
N PHE A 1156 -33.04 25.43 4.00
CA PHE A 1156 -33.38 24.08 3.54
C PHE A 1156 -34.55 23.42 4.29
N LYS A 1157 -35.21 24.14 5.21
CA LYS A 1157 -36.35 23.64 6.02
C LYS A 1157 -37.49 22.97 5.22
N ASP A 1158 -37.68 23.38 3.96
CA ASP A 1158 -38.75 22.91 3.08
C ASP A 1158 -38.33 21.68 2.24
N CYS A 1159 -37.09 21.20 2.38
CA CYS A 1159 -36.53 20.04 1.67
C CYS A 1159 -36.91 18.72 2.36
N LYS A 1160 -38.21 18.45 2.48
CA LYS A 1160 -38.75 17.33 3.28
C LYS A 1160 -38.40 15.93 2.76
N ASN A 1161 -37.79 15.84 1.57
CA ASN A 1161 -37.31 14.61 0.94
C ASN A 1161 -35.84 14.30 1.27
N LEU A 1162 -35.16 15.13 2.08
CA LEU A 1162 -33.73 15.00 2.37
C LEU A 1162 -33.42 13.69 3.11
N MET A 1163 -32.69 12.78 2.45
CA MET A 1163 -32.31 11.47 2.95
C MET A 1163 -30.86 11.44 3.47
N HIS A 1164 -29.96 12.20 2.85
CA HIS A 1164 -28.54 12.25 3.24
C HIS A 1164 -28.07 13.70 3.39
N LEU A 1165 -27.54 14.04 4.56
CA LEU A 1165 -27.02 15.37 4.88
C LEU A 1165 -25.63 15.27 5.52
N ASN A 1166 -24.66 15.97 4.95
CA ASN A 1166 -23.32 16.11 5.51
C ASN A 1166 -23.03 17.56 5.90
N LEU A 1167 -22.77 17.77 7.19
CA LEU A 1167 -22.44 19.03 7.84
C LEU A 1167 -21.10 18.94 8.61
N SER A 1168 -20.30 17.90 8.35
CA SER A 1168 -19.03 17.68 9.04
C SER A 1168 -18.07 18.87 8.84
N ARG A 1169 -17.49 19.36 9.95
CA ARG A 1169 -16.58 20.53 10.00
C ARG A 1169 -17.20 21.86 9.54
N THR A 1170 -18.54 21.96 9.53
CA THR A 1170 -19.24 23.26 9.43
C THR A 1170 -19.36 23.95 10.80
N GLN A 1171 -19.90 25.17 10.82
CA GLN A 1171 -20.23 25.90 12.06
C GLN A 1171 -21.69 25.70 12.51
N VAL A 1172 -22.38 24.66 12.03
CA VAL A 1172 -23.75 24.33 12.46
C VAL A 1172 -23.73 23.74 13.87
N GLY A 1173 -24.54 24.31 14.76
CA GLY A 1173 -24.73 23.87 16.14
C GLY A 1173 -26.18 23.52 16.46
N ASP A 1174 -26.52 23.55 17.75
CA ASP A 1174 -27.78 23.03 18.27
C ASP A 1174 -29.03 23.70 17.68
N ALA A 1175 -28.97 25.02 17.42
CA ALA A 1175 -30.10 25.77 16.85
C ALA A 1175 -30.30 25.55 15.33
N GLY A 1176 -29.28 25.02 14.65
CA GLY A 1176 -29.38 24.48 13.29
C GLY A 1176 -29.98 23.07 13.28
N LEU A 1177 -29.54 22.19 14.20
CA LEU A 1177 -30.15 20.85 14.37
C LEU A 1177 -31.65 20.92 14.69
N ALA A 1178 -32.09 21.94 15.43
CA ALA A 1178 -33.51 22.23 15.65
C ALA A 1178 -34.34 22.39 14.36
N ARG A 1179 -33.72 22.65 13.19
CA ARG A 1179 -34.38 22.77 11.89
C ARG A 1179 -34.53 21.44 11.16
N LEU A 1180 -33.70 20.44 11.48
CA LEU A 1180 -33.73 19.12 10.84
C LEU A 1180 -34.94 18.27 11.25
N LYS A 1181 -35.65 18.65 12.31
CA LYS A 1181 -36.84 17.93 12.80
C LYS A 1181 -37.99 17.82 11.78
N GLU A 1182 -38.07 18.69 10.78
CA GLU A 1182 -39.04 18.56 9.68
C GLU A 1182 -38.57 17.64 8.53
N CYS A 1183 -37.31 17.21 8.53
CA CYS A 1183 -36.71 16.31 7.53
C CYS A 1183 -36.86 14.84 7.93
N GLY A 1184 -38.10 14.39 8.18
CA GLY A 1184 -38.39 13.04 8.69
C GLY A 1184 -37.96 11.86 7.80
N GLY A 1185 -37.53 12.12 6.55
CA GLY A 1185 -36.95 11.13 5.64
C GLY A 1185 -35.43 10.93 5.79
N LEU A 1186 -34.77 11.63 6.72
CA LEU A 1186 -33.31 11.63 6.85
C LEU A 1186 -32.80 10.27 7.35
N THR A 1187 -32.06 9.57 6.48
CA THR A 1187 -31.43 8.26 6.74
C THR A 1187 -29.96 8.36 7.14
N THR A 1188 -29.26 9.40 6.71
CA THR A 1188 -27.83 9.64 6.99
C THR A 1188 -27.60 11.09 7.41
N LEU A 1189 -26.95 11.29 8.56
CA LEU A 1189 -26.52 12.59 9.05
C LEU A 1189 -25.06 12.55 9.52
N TRP A 1190 -24.17 13.31 8.89
CA TRP A 1190 -22.78 13.45 9.33
C TRP A 1190 -22.54 14.85 9.91
N LEU A 1191 -21.99 14.91 11.12
CA LEU A 1191 -21.74 16.12 11.92
C LEU A 1191 -20.30 16.15 12.46
N ASP A 1192 -19.37 15.38 11.88
CA ASP A 1192 -18.03 15.20 12.45
C ASP A 1192 -17.25 16.53 12.51
N GLY A 1193 -16.88 16.99 13.71
CA GLY A 1193 -16.24 18.28 13.93
C GLY A 1193 -17.19 19.49 13.97
N ALA A 1194 -18.51 19.30 13.91
CA ALA A 1194 -19.49 20.38 14.07
C ALA A 1194 -19.66 20.75 15.57
N PRO A 1195 -19.94 22.02 15.91
CA PRO A 1195 -20.02 22.51 17.30
C PRO A 1195 -21.27 22.06 18.11
N VAL A 1196 -21.87 20.91 17.78
CA VAL A 1196 -23.09 20.33 18.38
C VAL A 1196 -22.85 19.79 19.79
N THR A 1197 -23.83 19.96 20.68
CA THR A 1197 -23.85 19.44 22.07
C THR A 1197 -25.00 18.45 22.32
N ASP A 1198 -25.09 17.90 23.53
CA ASP A 1198 -26.22 17.09 24.00
C ASP A 1198 -27.59 17.78 23.83
N ALA A 1199 -27.64 19.12 23.87
CA ALA A 1199 -28.87 19.87 23.60
C ALA A 1199 -29.30 19.74 22.13
N GLY A 1200 -28.37 19.83 21.18
CA GLY A 1200 -28.63 19.60 19.76
C GLY A 1200 -29.07 18.17 19.46
N LEU A 1201 -28.50 17.17 20.13
CA LEU A 1201 -28.93 15.77 20.01
C LEU A 1201 -30.40 15.57 20.38
N SER A 1202 -30.95 16.36 21.32
CA SER A 1202 -32.38 16.28 21.68
C SER A 1202 -33.31 16.60 20.50
N HIS A 1203 -32.87 17.41 19.54
CA HIS A 1203 -33.64 17.78 18.35
C HIS A 1203 -33.68 16.70 17.28
N LEU A 1204 -32.78 15.71 17.34
CA LEU A 1204 -32.77 14.54 16.45
C LEU A 1204 -33.76 13.45 16.89
N THR A 1205 -34.37 13.58 18.08
CA THR A 1205 -35.38 12.63 18.57
C THR A 1205 -36.67 12.72 17.73
N GLY A 1206 -37.12 11.59 17.20
CA GLY A 1206 -38.22 11.49 16.23
C GLY A 1206 -37.79 11.49 14.76
N LEU A 1207 -36.48 11.47 14.45
CA LEU A 1207 -35.98 11.13 13.11
C LEU A 1207 -35.89 9.60 12.96
N ASP A 1208 -37.03 8.92 13.04
CA ASP A 1208 -37.14 7.45 13.17
C ASP A 1208 -36.59 6.66 11.95
N MET A 1209 -36.33 7.36 10.85
CA MET A 1209 -35.71 6.83 9.63
C MET A 1209 -34.18 6.89 9.63
N LEU A 1210 -33.55 7.50 10.65
CA LEU A 1210 -32.09 7.69 10.69
C LEU A 1210 -31.39 6.34 10.95
N ILE A 1211 -30.56 5.92 10.00
CA ILE A 1211 -29.82 4.65 9.99
C ILE A 1211 -28.34 4.88 10.31
N GLU A 1212 -27.76 6.01 9.89
CA GLU A 1212 -26.37 6.36 10.17
C GLU A 1212 -26.25 7.80 10.72
N LEU A 1213 -25.59 7.94 11.87
CA LEU A 1213 -25.27 9.22 12.49
C LEU A 1213 -23.78 9.27 12.86
N LYS A 1214 -23.06 10.28 12.37
CA LYS A 1214 -21.64 10.51 12.72
C LYS A 1214 -21.47 11.79 13.54
N LEU A 1215 -20.80 11.69 14.68
CA LEU A 1215 -20.64 12.72 15.72
C LEU A 1215 -19.19 12.83 16.24
N ALA A 1216 -18.18 12.32 15.53
CA ALA A 1216 -16.81 12.36 16.01
C ALA A 1216 -16.26 13.80 16.01
N ARG A 1217 -15.52 14.19 17.05
CA ARG A 1217 -15.00 15.55 17.32
C ARG A 1217 -16.10 16.61 17.49
N THR A 1218 -17.30 16.22 17.93
CA THR A 1218 -18.36 17.16 18.37
C THR A 1218 -18.21 17.47 19.87
N LYS A 1219 -19.19 18.17 20.48
CA LYS A 1219 -19.21 18.49 21.92
C LYS A 1219 -20.27 17.68 22.68
N VAL A 1220 -20.64 16.52 22.17
CA VAL A 1220 -21.60 15.59 22.79
C VAL A 1220 -20.94 14.75 23.88
N THR A 1221 -21.72 14.28 24.84
CA THR A 1221 -21.26 13.42 25.93
C THR A 1221 -21.82 12.01 25.80
N ALA A 1222 -21.21 11.06 26.52
CA ALA A 1222 -21.73 9.69 26.65
C ALA A 1222 -23.22 9.67 27.05
N ARG A 1223 -23.64 10.58 27.93
CA ARG A 1223 -25.03 10.67 28.41
C ARG A 1223 -25.99 11.14 27.32
N GLY A 1224 -25.59 12.11 26.50
CA GLY A 1224 -26.37 12.58 25.36
C GLY A 1224 -26.49 11.51 24.28
N VAL A 1225 -25.38 10.87 23.91
CA VAL A 1225 -25.34 9.82 22.89
C VAL A 1225 -26.08 8.56 23.34
N GLU A 1226 -25.94 8.12 24.59
CA GLU A 1226 -26.77 7.05 25.17
C GLU A 1226 -28.26 7.41 25.17
N GLY A 1227 -28.60 8.67 25.44
CA GLY A 1227 -29.98 9.16 25.40
C GLY A 1227 -30.57 9.07 23.99
N LEU A 1228 -29.80 9.50 22.98
CA LEU A 1228 -30.20 9.43 21.59
C LEU A 1228 -30.27 8.00 21.07
N ALA A 1229 -29.32 7.12 21.42
CA ALA A 1229 -29.36 5.70 21.07
C ALA A 1229 -30.55 4.94 21.67
N LYS A 1230 -31.12 5.41 22.79
CA LYS A 1230 -32.36 4.89 23.37
C LYS A 1230 -33.61 5.41 22.64
N ALA A 1231 -33.53 6.57 21.98
CA ALA A 1231 -34.61 7.16 21.19
C ALA A 1231 -34.60 6.69 19.72
N LEU A 1232 -33.42 6.42 19.14
CA LEU A 1232 -33.21 5.97 17.76
C LEU A 1232 -32.53 4.58 17.74
N PRO A 1233 -33.20 3.51 18.21
CA PRO A 1233 -32.57 2.20 18.38
C PRO A 1233 -32.09 1.55 17.07
N LYS A 1234 -32.60 1.99 15.91
CA LYS A 1234 -32.19 1.51 14.58
C LYS A 1234 -30.99 2.26 14.00
N CYS A 1235 -30.51 3.30 14.66
CA CYS A 1235 -29.46 4.16 14.15
C CYS A 1235 -28.08 3.68 14.61
N LYS A 1236 -27.17 3.47 13.66
CA LYS A 1236 -25.74 3.29 13.92
C LYS A 1236 -25.14 4.67 14.28
N ILE A 1237 -24.73 4.86 15.53
CA ILE A 1237 -24.16 6.12 16.00
C ILE A 1237 -22.66 5.98 16.22
N ALA A 1238 -21.85 6.59 15.36
CA ALA A 1238 -20.39 6.66 15.50
C ALA A 1238 -19.98 8.00 16.11
N TRP A 1239 -19.21 7.99 17.19
CA TRP A 1239 -18.77 9.18 17.94
C TRP A 1239 -17.43 8.92 18.64
N ASP A 1240 -16.89 9.89 19.37
CA ASP A 1240 -15.54 9.77 19.97
C ASP A 1240 -15.44 8.67 21.04
N GLY A 1241 -16.57 8.28 21.66
CA GLY A 1241 -16.65 7.11 22.56
C GLY A 1241 -16.90 5.78 21.86
N GLY A 1242 -16.72 5.69 20.54
CA GLY A 1242 -16.84 4.46 19.75
C GLY A 1242 -18.08 4.42 18.85
N THR A 1243 -18.51 3.22 18.47
CA THR A 1243 -19.73 3.00 17.66
C THR A 1243 -20.79 2.28 18.48
N ILE A 1244 -22.01 2.83 18.50
CA ILE A 1244 -23.20 2.13 18.95
C ILE A 1244 -23.87 1.53 17.71
N GLU A 1245 -23.96 0.20 17.67
CA GLU A 1245 -24.67 -0.52 16.62
C GLU A 1245 -26.19 -0.54 16.87
N PRO A 1246 -27.03 -0.71 15.82
CA PRO A 1246 -28.47 -0.86 15.96
C PRO A 1246 -28.92 -2.02 16.87
N LYS A 1247 -30.16 -1.94 17.35
CA LYS A 1247 -30.86 -2.91 18.21
C LYS A 1247 -32.11 -3.49 17.59
#